data_AF-A0AAE0T747-F1
#
_entry.id   AF-A0AAE0T747-F1
#
_cell.length_a   1.000
_cell.length_b   1.000
_cell.length_c   1.000
_cell.angle_alpha   90.00
_cell.angle_beta   90.00
_cell.angle_gamma   90.00
#
_symmetry.space_group_name_H-M   'P 1'
#
loop_
_entity.id
_entity.type
_entity.pdbx_description
1 polymer ?
#
loop_
_entity_poly.entity_id
_entity_poly.type
_entity_poly.pdbx_seq_one_letter_code
_entity_poly.pdbx_strand_id
1 'polypeptide(L)'
;MKEKIEELASLDALILQGKKDAEIIFAEFKDALNLGKIRAAECDANGNWKVNTWVKQGILVGFRLGRMKKMDVGEGWHFYDKHTYPLKSFAETSGVRLVPGGSSVRDGAFVAPSVVVMPPAYINVGAYVDAGAMVDSHALVGSCAQIGKKVHLSAASQIGGVLEPVGALPVIVEDHVMIGGNCGVYEGTIIRKNAVIGSGVILNGSTPVYDLVNQIILRKTKEYPLIIPEGAVVVAGSRKVKSAFGEEEGLSIYTPLIVKYRDEKTDKSVSLEELLSASNIQVLSGIEHVRKRPAMYIGDVGVRGLHHLVYEIVDNSVDEAMAGHNDFIHVVISEDNSISVRDKGRGIPVDIHPQQKRSALELVMTVIGAGGKFDKDSYKVSGGLHGVGASVVNALSETCRVEVYRQGKVYEQIYERGIPKSDVKELGKTKDKGTLVTFKPDSKIFKQIEFRYDTLSERMRELAYLNKNLTIIIEDKREEGRKEEFYFNGGISEFVSYLDETRIALTKNVIAFDGEKDNVVVEIALQYNESYQENLLSYVNNINTHEGGTHITGFRKAMTRTLNNYAQKNNLLKKLTIPLTGDDFKEGLTAIVSVKVPEPQFEGQTKTRLGNSDVQSIVETIVNEKLGDYFEKNGGTAKLIIEKAVGAAMAREAARKAKELTRRKSALDSFALPGKLADCSIKDPEHCELYIVEGDSAGGSAKQGRDRRFQAILPIKGKILNVEKARLNKMLENEEIRTLVVALGTGIGAEADEADQEKLRYGKVILMTDADVDGSHIRTLLLTFFYRYMKNLIENGRVYIAQPPLYLVKSGKNHLYAWSEEERDEISARFKVDNTELNIQRYKGLGEMNPEQLWNTTMNPESRTLLRVSVESAAEADRIFSTLMGDAVEPRRKFIEMNAKYVRRLDV
;
A
#
# COMPACT_ATOMS: atom_id res chain seq x y z
N MET A 1 38.94 -17.20 50.08
CA MET A 1 38.35 -17.98 48.97
C MET A 1 39.41 -18.49 48.01
N LYS A 2 40.20 -17.60 47.37
CA LYS A 2 41.27 -17.97 46.42
C LYS A 2 42.19 -19.08 46.92
N GLU A 3 42.86 -18.89 48.07
CA GLU A 3 43.79 -19.89 48.65
C GLU A 3 43.13 -21.26 48.86
N LYS A 4 41.88 -21.28 49.37
CA LYS A 4 41.12 -22.53 49.57
C LYS A 4 40.84 -23.25 48.24
N ILE A 5 40.53 -22.51 47.18
CA ILE A 5 40.28 -23.07 45.85
C ILE A 5 41.57 -23.58 45.21
N GLU A 6 42.68 -22.86 45.36
CA GLU A 6 44.00 -23.29 44.88
C GLU A 6 44.46 -24.57 45.60
N GLU A 7 44.23 -24.67 46.92
CA GLU A 7 44.47 -25.88 47.70
C GLU A 7 43.63 -27.05 47.16
N LEU A 8 42.31 -26.89 47.00
CA LEU A 8 41.46 -27.93 46.40
C LEU A 8 41.90 -28.28 44.97
N ALA A 9 42.41 -27.31 44.22
CA ALA A 9 42.84 -27.53 42.86
C ALA A 9 44.08 -28.43 42.76
N SER A 10 44.98 -28.35 43.74
CA SER A 10 46.18 -29.20 43.84
C SER A 10 45.92 -30.64 44.30
N LEU A 11 44.72 -30.95 44.80
CA LEU A 11 44.40 -32.30 45.26
C LEU A 11 44.06 -33.24 44.09
N ASP A 12 44.43 -34.50 44.24
CA ASP A 12 43.96 -35.58 43.38
C ASP A 12 42.45 -35.81 43.53
N ALA A 13 41.81 -36.30 42.47
CA ALA A 13 40.35 -36.44 42.41
C ALA A 13 39.78 -37.33 43.54
N LEU A 14 40.48 -38.41 43.91
CA LEU A 14 40.10 -39.32 45.01
C LEU A 14 40.13 -38.63 46.38
N ILE A 15 41.15 -37.79 46.63
CA ILE A 15 41.31 -37.06 47.89
C ILE A 15 40.30 -35.92 47.97
N LEU A 16 40.10 -35.23 46.85
CA LEU A 16 39.15 -34.13 46.72
C LEU A 16 37.71 -34.57 47.04
N GLN A 17 37.28 -35.74 46.55
CA GLN A 17 35.94 -36.28 46.80
C GLN A 17 35.72 -36.75 48.25
N GLY A 18 36.79 -37.06 48.99
CA GLY A 18 36.74 -37.46 50.41
C GLY A 18 36.81 -36.29 51.40
N LYS A 19 37.10 -35.06 50.95
CA LYS A 19 37.28 -33.89 51.81
C LYS A 19 35.91 -33.28 52.16
N LYS A 20 35.49 -33.42 53.43
CA LYS A 20 34.16 -33.00 53.93
C LYS A 20 33.76 -31.57 53.58
N ASP A 21 34.72 -30.64 53.60
CA ASP A 21 34.45 -29.22 53.41
C ASP A 21 34.55 -28.77 51.93
N ALA A 22 34.95 -29.66 51.00
CA ALA A 22 35.17 -29.30 49.60
C ALA A 22 33.87 -28.89 48.89
N GLU A 23 32.74 -29.55 49.18
CA GLU A 23 31.42 -29.19 48.62
C GLU A 23 30.97 -27.80 49.09
N ILE A 24 31.23 -27.43 50.36
CA ILE A 24 30.89 -26.13 50.93
C ILE A 24 31.74 -25.02 50.30
N ILE A 25 33.06 -25.22 50.25
CA ILE A 25 34.00 -24.26 49.64
C ILE A 25 33.67 -24.03 48.16
N PHE A 26 33.34 -25.11 47.44
CA PHE A 26 32.94 -25.01 46.04
C PHE A 26 31.59 -24.32 45.86
N ALA A 27 30.61 -24.53 46.75
CA ALA A 27 29.34 -23.83 46.73
C ALA A 27 29.53 -22.30 46.90
N GLU A 28 30.33 -21.87 47.89
CA GLU A 28 30.67 -20.45 48.09
C GLU A 28 31.35 -19.84 46.84
N PHE A 29 32.24 -20.59 46.20
CA PHE A 29 32.90 -20.17 44.96
C PHE A 29 31.91 -20.03 43.80
N LYS A 30 31.01 -21.00 43.63
CA LYS A 30 29.97 -20.98 42.59
C LYS A 30 28.99 -19.81 42.82
N ASP A 31 28.62 -19.51 44.06
CA ASP A 31 27.78 -18.36 44.38
C ASP A 31 28.49 -17.04 44.04
N ALA A 32 29.79 -16.94 44.29
CA ALA A 32 30.57 -15.77 43.88
C ALA A 32 30.63 -15.62 42.35
N LEU A 33 30.71 -16.72 41.59
CA LEU A 33 30.56 -16.70 40.12
C LEU A 33 29.16 -16.23 39.71
N ASN A 34 28.12 -16.79 40.32
CA ASN A 34 26.73 -16.47 40.02
C ASN A 34 26.35 -15.02 40.29
N LEU A 35 26.99 -14.40 41.28
CA LEU A 35 26.83 -12.99 41.64
C LEU A 35 27.76 -12.05 40.87
N GLY A 36 28.62 -12.59 40.00
CA GLY A 36 29.59 -11.81 39.23
C GLY A 36 30.68 -11.16 40.09
N LYS A 37 30.84 -11.58 41.35
CA LYS A 37 31.89 -11.09 42.27
C LYS A 37 33.28 -11.55 41.84
N ILE A 38 33.33 -12.67 41.12
CA ILE A 38 34.55 -13.23 40.52
C ILE A 38 34.25 -13.64 39.08
N ARG A 39 35.25 -13.59 38.21
CA ARG A 39 35.15 -13.89 36.78
C ARG A 39 36.44 -14.46 36.24
N ALA A 40 36.36 -15.23 35.14
CA ALA A 40 37.48 -16.00 34.60
C ALA A 40 38.61 -15.15 33.99
N ALA A 41 38.30 -13.92 33.57
CA ALA A 41 39.29 -12.93 33.15
C ALA A 41 38.77 -11.52 33.46
N GLU A 42 39.67 -10.58 33.75
CA GLU A 42 39.34 -9.20 34.09
C GLU A 42 40.15 -8.21 33.27
N CYS A 43 39.60 -7.02 33.06
CA CYS A 43 40.25 -5.95 32.32
C CYS A 43 40.86 -4.96 33.31
N ASP A 44 42.14 -4.64 33.17
CA ASP A 44 42.80 -3.64 34.01
C ASP A 44 42.48 -2.21 33.56
N ALA A 45 42.91 -1.22 34.37
CA ALA A 45 42.67 0.20 34.10
C ALA A 45 43.26 0.69 32.76
N ASN A 46 44.20 -0.04 32.17
CA ASN A 46 44.82 0.27 30.89
C ASN A 46 44.14 -0.45 29.71
N GLY A 47 43.03 -1.16 29.95
CA GLY A 47 42.32 -1.90 28.92
C GLY A 47 42.95 -3.25 28.57
N ASN A 48 43.85 -3.80 29.39
CA ASN A 48 44.46 -5.10 29.15
C ASN A 48 43.73 -6.20 29.91
N TRP A 49 43.42 -7.28 29.20
CA TRP A 49 42.75 -8.43 29.78
C TRP A 49 43.75 -9.41 30.42
N LYS A 50 43.45 -9.82 31.65
CA LYS A 50 44.24 -10.78 32.42
C LYS A 50 43.37 -11.95 32.84
N VAL A 51 43.93 -13.16 32.79
CA VAL A 51 43.25 -14.39 33.21
C VAL A 51 43.30 -14.51 34.73
N ASN A 52 42.15 -14.82 35.32
CA ASN A 52 42.05 -15.22 36.71
C ASN A 52 42.22 -16.75 36.80
N THR A 53 43.46 -17.21 36.77
CA THR A 53 43.86 -18.64 36.76
C THR A 53 43.18 -19.44 37.87
N TRP A 54 43.13 -18.90 39.08
CA TRP A 54 42.51 -19.56 40.23
C TRP A 54 41.00 -19.76 40.07
N VAL A 55 40.32 -18.87 39.33
CA VAL A 55 38.89 -19.01 39.03
C VAL A 55 38.67 -20.15 38.04
N LYS A 56 39.47 -20.23 36.98
CA LYS A 56 39.43 -21.36 36.04
C LYS A 56 39.75 -22.70 36.73
N GLN A 57 40.70 -22.71 37.66
CA GLN A 57 40.98 -23.85 38.53
C GLN A 57 39.78 -24.24 39.39
N GLY A 58 39.09 -23.27 40.01
CA GLY A 58 37.86 -23.51 40.76
C GLY A 58 36.75 -24.12 39.92
N ILE A 59 36.60 -23.67 38.67
CA ILE A 59 35.64 -24.26 37.73
C ILE A 59 35.97 -25.75 37.48
N LEU A 60 37.25 -26.07 37.27
CA LEU A 60 37.73 -27.46 37.12
C LEU A 60 37.55 -28.30 38.39
N VAL A 61 37.74 -27.71 39.58
CA VAL A 61 37.44 -28.37 40.86
C VAL A 61 35.98 -28.82 40.89
N GLY A 62 35.03 -27.99 40.43
CA GLY A 62 33.62 -28.37 40.33
C GLY A 62 33.36 -29.59 39.44
N PHE A 63 34.06 -29.72 38.31
CA PHE A 63 33.94 -30.89 37.44
C PHE A 63 34.54 -32.17 38.06
N ARG A 64 35.67 -32.04 38.79
CA ARG A 64 36.32 -33.17 39.49
C ARG A 64 35.56 -33.63 40.72
N LEU A 65 34.99 -32.69 41.48
CA LEU A 65 34.16 -32.95 42.66
C LEU A 65 32.77 -33.49 42.25
N GLY A 66 32.27 -33.04 41.10
CA GLY A 66 30.99 -33.45 40.58
C GLY A 66 30.91 -34.96 40.30
N ARG A 67 29.90 -35.61 40.89
CA ARG A 67 29.37 -36.92 40.50
C ARG A 67 28.24 -36.75 39.50
N MET A 68 28.09 -37.73 38.59
CA MET A 68 26.99 -37.78 37.65
C MET A 68 25.68 -37.95 38.40
N LYS A 69 24.69 -37.11 38.11
CA LYS A 69 23.37 -37.14 38.72
C LYS A 69 22.32 -36.94 37.63
N LYS A 70 21.22 -37.68 37.76
CA LYS A 70 20.01 -37.45 36.96
C LYS A 70 19.44 -36.06 37.30
N MET A 71 19.15 -35.26 36.29
CA MET A 71 18.52 -33.95 36.40
C MET A 71 17.22 -33.96 35.62
N ASP A 72 16.10 -33.70 36.30
CA ASP A 72 14.77 -33.67 35.71
C ASP A 72 14.41 -32.24 35.27
N VAL A 73 13.86 -32.08 34.06
CA VAL A 73 13.51 -30.78 33.46
C VAL A 73 12.02 -30.61 33.12
N GLY A 74 11.17 -31.53 33.59
CA GLY A 74 9.73 -31.53 33.35
C GLY A 74 9.28 -32.57 32.31
N GLU A 75 8.00 -32.94 32.33
CA GLU A 75 7.33 -33.82 31.33
C GLU A 75 8.06 -35.14 30.99
N GLY A 76 8.74 -35.75 31.96
CA GLY A 76 9.47 -37.02 31.76
C GLY A 76 10.85 -36.88 31.11
N TRP A 77 11.27 -35.67 30.75
CA TRP A 77 12.59 -35.40 30.20
C TRP A 77 13.63 -35.24 31.31
N HIS A 78 14.73 -35.98 31.16
CA HIS A 78 15.85 -35.94 32.09
C HIS A 78 17.18 -36.11 31.34
N PHE A 79 18.25 -35.59 31.93
CA PHE A 79 19.61 -35.78 31.45
C PHE A 79 20.54 -36.11 32.62
N TYR A 80 21.76 -36.55 32.32
CA TYR A 80 22.77 -36.87 33.32
C TYR A 80 23.94 -35.90 33.19
N ASP A 81 24.26 -35.20 34.26
CA ASP A 81 25.41 -34.28 34.30
C ASP A 81 26.00 -34.20 35.72
N LYS A 82 27.10 -33.46 35.86
CA LYS A 82 27.75 -33.16 37.13
C LYS A 82 26.81 -32.34 38.01
N HIS A 83 26.42 -32.91 39.15
CA HIS A 83 25.51 -32.26 40.10
C HIS A 83 26.00 -30.90 40.63
N THR A 84 27.29 -30.61 40.49
CA THR A 84 27.91 -29.33 40.87
C THR A 84 27.50 -28.18 39.94
N TYR A 85 27.09 -28.47 38.70
CA TYR A 85 26.66 -27.51 37.68
C TYR A 85 25.28 -27.85 37.09
N PRO A 86 24.20 -27.74 37.90
CA PRO A 86 22.84 -27.89 37.41
C PRO A 86 22.45 -26.74 36.45
N LEU A 87 21.22 -26.78 35.91
CA LEU A 87 20.63 -25.63 35.23
C LEU A 87 20.38 -24.49 36.24
N LYS A 88 20.73 -23.28 35.83
CA LYS A 88 20.50 -22.05 36.60
C LYS A 88 19.01 -21.72 36.61
N SER A 89 18.47 -21.46 37.79
CA SER A 89 17.12 -20.93 37.95
C SER A 89 17.15 -19.41 38.06
N PHE A 90 16.23 -18.73 37.40
CA PHE A 90 16.08 -17.28 37.45
C PHE A 90 14.82 -16.90 38.23
N ALA A 91 14.97 -16.04 39.24
CA ALA A 91 13.83 -15.39 39.90
C ALA A 91 13.35 -14.19 39.07
N GLU A 92 12.09 -13.79 39.23
CA GLU A 92 11.54 -12.58 38.59
C GLU A 92 12.37 -11.33 38.89
N THR A 93 12.89 -11.22 40.11
CA THR A 93 13.74 -10.11 40.57
C THR A 93 15.11 -10.06 39.89
N SER A 94 15.51 -11.09 39.12
CA SER A 94 16.77 -11.10 38.39
C SER A 94 16.80 -10.13 37.21
N GLY A 95 15.64 -9.72 36.70
CA GLY A 95 15.52 -8.83 35.54
C GLY A 95 16.08 -9.41 34.24
N VAL A 96 16.32 -10.72 34.18
CA VAL A 96 16.76 -11.45 32.97
C VAL A 96 15.53 -11.93 32.21
N ARG A 97 15.46 -11.65 30.91
CA ARG A 97 14.37 -12.12 30.04
C ARG A 97 14.79 -13.39 29.32
N LEU A 98 14.27 -14.54 29.78
CA LEU A 98 14.38 -15.80 29.06
C LEU A 98 13.11 -16.03 28.25
N VAL A 99 13.24 -16.16 26.94
CA VAL A 99 12.10 -16.42 26.05
C VAL A 99 11.81 -17.94 26.00
N PRO A 100 10.53 -18.37 25.93
CA PRO A 100 10.18 -19.80 25.93
C PRO A 100 10.71 -20.55 24.70
N GLY A 101 11.33 -21.73 24.89
CA GLY A 101 11.74 -22.60 23.77
C GLY A 101 13.04 -23.41 23.92
N GLY A 102 13.53 -23.66 25.14
CA GLY A 102 14.61 -24.64 25.37
C GLY A 102 16.03 -24.09 25.54
N SER A 103 16.21 -22.83 25.95
CA SER A 103 17.53 -22.31 26.34
C SER A 103 18.05 -22.95 27.63
N SER A 104 19.36 -23.18 27.70
CA SER A 104 20.03 -23.69 28.90
C SER A 104 21.11 -22.74 29.38
N VAL A 105 21.03 -22.38 30.65
CA VAL A 105 22.06 -21.59 31.34
C VAL A 105 22.58 -22.46 32.48
N ARG A 106 23.88 -22.69 32.54
CA ARG A 106 24.47 -23.45 33.65
C ARG A 106 24.61 -22.59 34.90
N ASP A 107 24.36 -23.22 36.04
CA ASP A 107 24.71 -22.67 37.33
C ASP A 107 26.23 -22.44 37.41
N GLY A 108 26.65 -21.30 37.97
CA GLY A 108 28.02 -20.81 37.89
C GLY A 108 28.33 -19.95 36.65
N ALA A 109 27.34 -19.62 35.81
CA ALA A 109 27.42 -18.52 34.85
C ALA A 109 26.82 -17.23 35.44
N PHE A 110 27.49 -16.09 35.22
CA PHE A 110 26.93 -14.78 35.57
C PHE A 110 26.11 -14.24 34.40
N VAL A 111 24.89 -13.81 34.69
CA VAL A 111 23.98 -13.16 33.74
C VAL A 111 23.39 -11.94 34.44
N ALA A 112 23.74 -10.75 33.97
CA ALA A 112 23.31 -9.49 34.55
C ALA A 112 21.81 -9.19 34.29
N PRO A 113 21.19 -8.30 35.08
CA PRO A 113 19.85 -7.79 34.77
C PRO A 113 19.80 -7.17 33.37
N SER A 114 18.62 -7.17 32.74
CA SER A 114 18.33 -6.71 31.37
C SER A 114 18.90 -7.56 30.22
N VAL A 115 19.61 -8.65 30.51
CA VAL A 115 20.02 -9.60 29.47
C VAL A 115 18.80 -10.31 28.89
N VAL A 116 18.77 -10.43 27.56
CA VAL A 116 17.74 -11.19 26.82
C VAL A 116 18.35 -12.46 26.27
N VAL A 117 17.71 -13.60 26.55
CA VAL A 117 18.11 -14.91 26.01
C VAL A 117 16.96 -15.46 25.16
N MET A 118 17.15 -15.48 23.84
CA MET A 118 16.21 -16.08 22.89
C MET A 118 16.46 -17.59 22.77
N PRO A 119 15.45 -18.39 22.42
CA PRO A 119 15.55 -19.84 22.46
C PRO A 119 15.75 -20.48 21.07
N PRO A 120 16.46 -21.62 20.98
CA PRO A 120 17.24 -22.26 22.04
C PRO A 120 18.66 -21.67 22.11
N ALA A 121 19.12 -21.19 23.26
CA ALA A 121 20.51 -20.73 23.44
C ALA A 121 21.24 -21.48 24.57
N TYR A 122 22.57 -21.49 24.55
CA TYR A 122 23.40 -22.15 25.57
C TYR A 122 24.39 -21.17 26.20
N ILE A 123 24.37 -21.05 27.53
CA ILE A 123 25.36 -20.27 28.30
C ILE A 123 26.03 -21.19 29.33
N ASN A 124 27.33 -21.39 29.17
CA ASN A 124 28.12 -22.37 29.91
C ASN A 124 28.76 -21.78 31.17
N VAL A 125 29.28 -22.65 32.05
CA VAL A 125 29.84 -22.27 33.35
C VAL A 125 31.00 -21.29 33.23
N GLY A 126 31.07 -20.33 34.16
CA GLY A 126 32.11 -19.32 34.22
C GLY A 126 31.97 -18.21 33.17
N ALA A 127 31.01 -18.32 32.26
CA ALA A 127 30.67 -17.23 31.37
C ALA A 127 30.19 -16.01 32.17
N TYR A 128 30.55 -14.82 31.69
CA TYR A 128 30.13 -13.54 32.25
C TYR A 128 29.38 -12.77 31.18
N VAL A 129 28.07 -12.55 31.36
CA VAL A 129 27.22 -11.83 30.42
C VAL A 129 26.67 -10.57 31.08
N ASP A 130 27.17 -9.41 30.65
CA ASP A 130 26.87 -8.11 31.27
C ASP A 130 25.57 -7.48 30.71
N ALA A 131 25.12 -6.41 31.35
CA ALA A 131 23.79 -5.82 31.18
C ALA A 131 23.50 -5.37 29.74
N GLY A 132 22.26 -5.56 29.31
CA GLY A 132 21.76 -5.19 28.00
C GLY A 132 22.23 -6.08 26.86
N ALA A 133 22.98 -7.16 27.12
CA ALA A 133 23.36 -8.11 26.09
C ALA A 133 22.16 -8.92 25.58
N MET A 134 22.18 -9.25 24.29
CA MET A 134 21.22 -10.15 23.64
C MET A 134 21.94 -11.42 23.22
N VAL A 135 21.50 -12.56 23.73
CA VAL A 135 21.94 -13.90 23.32
C VAL A 135 20.81 -14.50 22.49
N ASP A 136 20.94 -14.43 21.17
CA ASP A 136 19.86 -14.80 20.26
C ASP A 136 19.77 -16.34 20.06
N SER A 137 18.77 -16.76 19.30
CA SER A 137 18.38 -18.14 19.05
C SER A 137 19.54 -18.93 18.46
N HIS A 138 19.80 -20.13 18.98
CA HIS A 138 20.92 -21.00 18.64
C HIS A 138 22.32 -20.48 19.01
N ALA A 139 22.45 -19.35 19.71
CA ALA A 139 23.75 -18.86 20.14
C ALA A 139 24.37 -19.72 21.26
N LEU A 140 25.70 -19.90 21.19
CA LEU A 140 26.51 -20.58 22.20
C LEU A 140 27.46 -19.58 22.85
N VAL A 141 27.34 -19.42 24.16
CA VAL A 141 28.33 -18.75 25.02
C VAL A 141 29.08 -19.82 25.81
N GLY A 142 30.30 -20.12 25.35
CA GLY A 142 31.16 -21.16 25.90
C GLY A 142 31.70 -20.86 27.29
N SER A 143 32.34 -21.87 27.90
CA SER A 143 32.84 -21.75 29.28
C SER A 143 33.84 -20.60 29.42
N CYS A 144 33.73 -19.84 30.50
CA CYS A 144 34.61 -18.70 30.79
C CYS A 144 34.55 -17.51 29.82
N ALA A 145 33.71 -17.51 28.78
CA ALA A 145 33.60 -16.39 27.85
C ALA A 145 33.18 -15.10 28.57
N GLN A 146 33.75 -13.96 28.16
CA GLN A 146 33.47 -12.65 28.76
C GLN A 146 32.72 -11.78 27.75
N ILE A 147 31.44 -11.51 28.01
CA ILE A 147 30.54 -10.74 27.16
C ILE A 147 30.20 -9.42 27.86
N GLY A 148 30.59 -8.31 27.23
CA GLY A 148 30.40 -6.95 27.71
C GLY A 148 28.96 -6.46 27.60
N LYS A 149 28.78 -5.18 27.95
CA LYS A 149 27.47 -4.52 27.97
C LYS A 149 26.96 -4.29 26.56
N LYS A 150 25.64 -4.44 26.37
CA LYS A 150 24.98 -4.16 25.09
C LYS A 150 25.64 -4.89 23.91
N VAL A 151 26.14 -6.09 24.16
CA VAL A 151 26.63 -6.97 23.09
C VAL A 151 25.44 -7.71 22.49
N HIS A 152 25.36 -7.75 21.17
CA HIS A 152 24.36 -8.55 20.48
C HIS A 152 25.06 -9.74 19.82
N LEU A 153 24.73 -10.93 20.32
CA LEU A 153 25.11 -12.22 19.75
C LEU A 153 23.94 -12.73 18.90
N SER A 154 23.97 -12.48 17.59
CA SER A 154 22.89 -12.88 16.69
C SER A 154 22.80 -14.40 16.53
N ALA A 155 21.71 -14.84 15.88
CA ALA A 155 21.36 -16.25 15.80
C ALA A 155 22.51 -17.17 15.34
N ALA A 156 22.66 -18.31 16.01
CA ALA A 156 23.67 -19.34 15.73
C ALA A 156 25.14 -18.87 15.87
N SER A 157 25.40 -17.74 16.52
CA SER A 157 26.78 -17.33 16.85
C SER A 157 27.40 -18.23 17.92
N GLN A 158 28.70 -18.52 17.79
CA GLN A 158 29.46 -19.38 18.69
C GLN A 158 30.62 -18.61 19.30
N ILE A 159 30.55 -18.37 20.60
CA ILE A 159 31.58 -17.66 21.36
C ILE A 159 32.31 -18.66 22.25
N GLY A 160 33.47 -19.12 21.79
CA GLY A 160 34.21 -20.21 22.40
C GLY A 160 33.52 -21.56 22.20
N GLY A 161 33.74 -22.49 23.13
CA GLY A 161 33.03 -23.78 23.10
C GLY A 161 33.34 -24.67 24.29
N VAL A 162 34.62 -24.97 24.51
CA VAL A 162 35.11 -25.79 25.63
C VAL A 162 35.94 -24.97 26.61
N LEU A 163 36.11 -25.53 27.81
CA LEU A 163 36.95 -24.92 28.82
C LEU A 163 38.42 -24.97 28.37
N GLU A 164 38.94 -23.81 28.00
CA GLU A 164 40.34 -23.66 27.60
C GLU A 164 41.31 -23.90 28.78
N PRO A 165 42.61 -24.19 28.52
CA PRO A 165 43.61 -24.33 29.57
C PRO A 165 43.58 -23.19 30.59
N VAL A 166 43.90 -23.50 31.85
CA VAL A 166 43.73 -22.56 32.97
C VAL A 166 44.48 -21.23 32.76
N GLY A 167 45.65 -21.26 32.12
CA GLY A 167 46.42 -20.05 31.80
C GLY A 167 46.04 -19.36 30.48
N ALA A 168 45.17 -19.95 29.66
CA ALA A 168 44.75 -19.36 28.39
C ALA A 168 43.68 -18.28 28.62
N LEU A 169 43.71 -17.22 27.82
CA LEU A 169 42.69 -16.18 27.84
C LEU A 169 41.39 -16.70 27.24
N PRO A 170 40.23 -16.63 27.94
CA PRO A 170 38.96 -16.96 27.31
C PRO A 170 38.63 -15.96 26.20
N VAL A 171 37.66 -16.31 25.35
CA VAL A 171 37.12 -15.36 24.36
C VAL A 171 36.50 -14.17 25.09
N ILE A 172 36.85 -12.97 24.61
CA ILE A 172 36.41 -11.70 25.16
C ILE A 172 35.70 -10.91 24.07
N VAL A 173 34.49 -10.47 24.37
CA VAL A 173 33.69 -9.57 23.54
C VAL A 173 33.37 -8.35 24.39
N GLU A 174 33.98 -7.21 24.08
CA GLU A 174 33.79 -5.96 24.84
C GLU A 174 32.47 -5.26 24.49
N ASP A 175 32.19 -4.15 25.17
CA ASP A 175 30.91 -3.45 25.11
C ASP A 175 30.52 -3.01 23.69
N HIS A 176 29.22 -2.99 23.41
CA HIS A 176 28.62 -2.49 22.15
C HIS A 176 29.08 -3.22 20.88
N VAL A 177 29.57 -4.46 21.02
CA VAL A 177 29.93 -5.30 19.89
C VAL A 177 28.69 -5.98 19.30
N MET A 178 28.61 -5.99 17.98
CA MET A 178 27.63 -6.76 17.22
C MET A 178 28.31 -7.99 16.61
N ILE A 179 27.85 -9.19 16.97
CA ILE A 179 28.27 -10.45 16.35
C ILE A 179 27.12 -10.96 15.48
N GLY A 180 27.31 -10.91 14.16
CA GLY A 180 26.34 -11.36 13.18
C GLY A 180 26.04 -12.86 13.25
N GLY A 181 24.98 -13.27 12.56
CA GLY A 181 24.52 -14.66 12.61
C GLY A 181 25.54 -15.64 12.03
N ASN A 182 25.53 -16.89 12.52
CA ASN A 182 26.46 -17.95 12.10
C ASN A 182 27.96 -17.59 12.23
N CYS A 183 28.33 -16.67 13.11
CA CYS A 183 29.74 -16.36 13.38
C CYS A 183 30.37 -17.33 14.39
N GLY A 184 31.68 -17.49 14.34
CA GLY A 184 32.45 -18.26 15.32
C GLY A 184 33.65 -17.49 15.83
N VAL A 185 33.80 -17.37 17.15
CA VAL A 185 34.92 -16.66 17.79
C VAL A 185 35.60 -17.61 18.77
N TYR A 186 36.87 -17.92 18.56
CA TYR A 186 37.58 -18.99 19.28
C TYR A 186 38.99 -18.58 19.73
N GLU A 187 39.65 -19.49 20.46
CA GLU A 187 41.07 -19.43 20.84
C GLU A 187 41.51 -18.14 21.56
N GLY A 188 40.69 -17.67 22.50
CA GLY A 188 40.99 -16.47 23.30
C GLY A 188 41.01 -15.15 22.51
N THR A 189 40.37 -15.11 21.34
CA THR A 189 40.25 -13.88 20.55
C THR A 189 39.57 -12.77 21.38
N ILE A 190 40.13 -11.56 21.30
CA ILE A 190 39.56 -10.35 21.91
C ILE A 190 38.90 -9.52 20.81
N ILE A 191 37.62 -9.21 20.97
CA ILE A 191 36.91 -8.26 20.13
C ILE A 191 36.70 -6.99 20.93
N ARG A 192 37.37 -5.91 20.51
CA ARG A 192 37.31 -4.62 21.21
C ARG A 192 35.96 -3.94 21.02
N LYS A 193 35.67 -3.03 21.93
CA LYS A 193 34.37 -2.34 21.99
C LYS A 193 33.94 -1.74 20.65
N ASN A 194 32.64 -1.62 20.44
CA ASN A 194 32.03 -1.10 19.22
C ASN A 194 32.27 -1.92 17.93
N ALA A 195 33.10 -2.96 17.90
CA ALA A 195 33.33 -3.71 16.65
C ALA A 195 32.05 -4.36 16.10
N VAL A 196 32.00 -4.56 14.78
CA VAL A 196 30.91 -5.25 14.08
C VAL A 196 31.49 -6.43 13.32
N ILE A 197 31.05 -7.63 13.67
CA ILE A 197 31.44 -8.87 13.02
C ILE A 197 30.29 -9.31 12.11
N GLY A 198 30.47 -9.19 10.79
CA GLY A 198 29.47 -9.57 9.82
C GLY A 198 29.17 -11.08 9.84
N SER A 199 27.96 -11.45 9.43
CA SER A 199 27.49 -12.84 9.45
C SER A 199 28.43 -13.81 8.74
N GLY A 200 28.57 -15.02 9.30
CA GLY A 200 29.44 -16.07 8.76
C GLY A 200 30.94 -15.85 8.97
N VAL A 201 31.35 -14.86 9.79
CA VAL A 201 32.77 -14.63 10.10
C VAL A 201 33.27 -15.60 11.16
N ILE A 202 34.43 -16.20 10.90
CA ILE A 202 35.16 -17.08 11.81
C ILE A 202 36.46 -16.39 12.23
N LEU A 203 36.62 -16.16 13.52
CA LEU A 203 37.82 -15.60 14.15
C LEU A 203 38.47 -16.67 15.04
N ASN A 204 39.74 -16.94 14.78
CA ASN A 204 40.56 -17.85 15.58
C ASN A 204 42.02 -17.42 15.51
N GLY A 205 42.86 -17.93 16.41
CA GLY A 205 44.28 -17.56 16.47
C GLY A 205 45.10 -18.07 15.28
N SER A 206 44.60 -19.06 14.55
CA SER A 206 45.29 -19.68 13.41
C SER A 206 45.13 -18.90 12.09
N THR A 207 44.05 -18.11 11.97
CA THR A 207 43.69 -17.41 10.74
C THR A 207 44.03 -15.91 10.86
N PRO A 208 44.86 -15.36 9.96
CA PRO A 208 45.13 -13.92 9.96
C PRO A 208 43.90 -13.10 9.58
N VAL A 209 43.73 -11.94 10.21
CA VAL A 209 42.77 -10.92 9.82
C VAL A 209 43.51 -9.85 9.02
N TYR A 210 43.00 -9.50 7.84
CA TYR A 210 43.60 -8.45 7.02
C TYR A 210 42.83 -7.15 7.23
N ASP A 211 43.52 -6.12 7.72
CA ASP A 211 42.97 -4.77 7.80
C ASP A 211 43.26 -4.02 6.50
N LEU A 212 42.25 -3.93 5.64
CA LEU A 212 42.37 -3.27 4.35
C LEU A 212 42.43 -1.74 4.47
N VAL A 213 41.95 -1.20 5.60
CA VAL A 213 41.91 0.24 5.86
C VAL A 213 43.30 0.72 6.28
N ASN A 214 43.87 0.06 7.29
CA ASN A 214 45.18 0.43 7.84
C ASN A 214 46.35 -0.31 7.15
N GLN A 215 46.06 -1.21 6.21
CA GLN A 215 47.04 -1.99 5.46
C GLN A 215 47.96 -2.84 6.35
N ILE A 216 47.40 -3.42 7.42
CA ILE A 216 48.12 -4.29 8.36
C ILE A 216 47.49 -5.69 8.42
N ILE A 217 48.27 -6.67 8.90
CA ILE A 217 47.78 -8.04 9.11
C ILE A 217 47.81 -8.34 10.60
N LEU A 218 46.65 -8.61 11.17
CA LEU A 218 46.49 -8.96 12.58
C LEU A 218 46.57 -10.48 12.73
N ARG A 219 47.41 -10.94 13.67
CA ARG A 219 47.63 -12.35 13.96
C ARG A 219 47.83 -12.53 15.46
N LYS A 220 47.43 -13.70 15.96
CA LYS A 220 47.89 -14.16 17.27
C LYS A 220 49.41 -14.27 17.27
N THR A 221 50.05 -13.80 18.34
CA THR A 221 51.49 -13.95 18.59
C THR A 221 51.70 -14.89 19.78
N LYS A 222 52.96 -15.15 20.15
CA LYS A 222 53.26 -15.92 21.38
C LYS A 222 52.85 -15.17 22.65
N GLU A 223 52.85 -13.84 22.60
CA GLU A 223 52.62 -12.96 23.76
C GLU A 223 51.20 -12.40 23.80
N TYR A 224 50.54 -12.25 22.65
CA TYR A 224 49.23 -11.60 22.54
C TYR A 224 48.23 -12.44 21.74
N PRO A 225 46.96 -12.52 22.17
CA PRO A 225 45.90 -13.16 21.40
C PRO A 225 45.60 -12.42 20.09
N LEU A 226 44.74 -12.98 19.24
CA LEU A 226 44.17 -12.23 18.14
C LEU A 226 43.26 -11.13 18.71
N ILE A 227 43.50 -9.87 18.32
CA ILE A 227 42.72 -8.71 18.77
C ILE A 227 42.07 -8.07 17.54
N ILE A 228 40.73 -7.98 17.55
CA ILE A 228 39.98 -7.15 16.60
C ILE A 228 39.92 -5.73 17.16
N PRO A 229 40.39 -4.71 16.42
CA PRO A 229 40.45 -3.33 16.90
C PRO A 229 39.06 -2.73 17.20
N GLU A 230 39.05 -1.69 18.03
CA GLU A 230 37.83 -0.97 18.40
C GLU A 230 37.14 -0.40 17.15
N GLY A 231 35.83 -0.58 17.07
CA GLY A 231 35.01 -0.06 15.96
C GLY A 231 35.29 -0.73 14.61
N ALA A 232 36.11 -1.77 14.52
CA ALA A 232 36.39 -2.46 13.27
C ALA A 232 35.14 -3.17 12.72
N VAL A 233 34.94 -3.10 11.41
CA VAL A 233 33.88 -3.84 10.70
C VAL A 233 34.51 -4.98 9.91
N VAL A 234 34.31 -6.20 10.40
CA VAL A 234 34.91 -7.43 9.87
C VAL A 234 33.90 -8.17 9.00
N VAL A 235 34.32 -8.60 7.82
CA VAL A 235 33.51 -9.43 6.91
C VAL A 235 34.26 -10.69 6.50
N ALA A 236 33.52 -11.70 6.04
CA ALA A 236 34.09 -12.92 5.49
C ALA A 236 34.74 -12.63 4.14
N GLY A 237 35.95 -13.15 3.94
CA GLY A 237 36.67 -13.04 2.68
C GLY A 237 37.51 -14.29 2.40
N SER A 238 38.30 -14.21 1.34
CA SER A 238 39.22 -15.27 0.96
C SER A 238 40.56 -14.68 0.52
N ARG A 239 41.61 -15.48 0.67
CA ARG A 239 42.96 -15.20 0.17
C ARG A 239 43.46 -16.36 -0.68
N LYS A 240 44.26 -16.06 -1.68
CA LYS A 240 44.88 -17.09 -2.53
C LYS A 240 45.79 -18.01 -1.71
N VAL A 241 45.82 -19.29 -2.08
CA VAL A 241 46.80 -20.26 -1.56
C VAL A 241 48.18 -19.88 -2.13
N LYS A 242 49.25 -20.03 -1.33
CA LYS A 242 50.63 -19.70 -1.75
C LYS A 242 51.39 -20.86 -2.43
N SER A 243 50.80 -22.04 -2.52
CA SER A 243 51.45 -23.21 -3.13
C SER A 243 51.20 -23.22 -4.63
N ALA A 244 52.18 -23.64 -5.42
CA ALA A 244 52.07 -23.74 -6.88
C ALA A 244 50.85 -24.58 -7.30
N PHE A 245 50.65 -25.73 -6.65
CA PHE A 245 49.47 -26.57 -6.85
C PHE A 245 48.15 -25.86 -6.51
N GLY A 246 48.12 -25.08 -5.42
CA GLY A 246 46.91 -24.35 -5.03
C GLY A 246 46.58 -23.19 -5.96
N GLU A 247 47.59 -22.55 -6.55
CA GLU A 247 47.41 -21.52 -7.57
C GLU A 247 46.95 -22.11 -8.90
N GLU A 248 47.49 -23.26 -9.30
CA GLU A 248 47.11 -24.01 -10.50
C GLU A 248 45.65 -24.47 -10.44
N GLU A 249 45.23 -25.01 -9.29
CA GLU A 249 43.85 -25.48 -9.06
C GLU A 249 42.86 -24.36 -8.69
N GLY A 250 43.30 -23.09 -8.68
CA GLY A 250 42.43 -21.94 -8.36
C GLY A 250 41.88 -21.92 -6.93
N LEU A 251 42.56 -22.58 -5.99
CA LEU A 251 42.11 -22.72 -4.61
C LEU A 251 42.28 -21.42 -3.81
N SER A 252 41.36 -21.17 -2.88
CA SER A 252 41.43 -20.06 -1.93
C SER A 252 41.16 -20.52 -0.50
N ILE A 253 41.74 -19.80 0.46
CA ILE A 253 41.59 -20.05 1.89
C ILE A 253 40.74 -18.95 2.47
N TYR A 254 39.79 -19.32 3.32
CA TYR A 254 39.01 -18.37 4.12
C TYR A 254 39.92 -17.40 4.89
N THR A 255 39.57 -16.12 4.90
CA THR A 255 40.24 -15.11 5.73
C THR A 255 39.26 -13.99 6.11
N PRO A 256 39.21 -13.56 7.37
CA PRO A 256 38.44 -12.38 7.78
C PRO A 256 39.13 -11.10 7.31
N LEU A 257 38.33 -10.12 6.90
CA LEU A 257 38.77 -8.83 6.37
C LEU A 257 38.15 -7.68 7.16
N ILE A 258 38.94 -6.72 7.64
CA ILE A 258 38.41 -5.43 8.11
C ILE A 258 38.32 -4.53 6.89
N VAL A 259 37.09 -4.16 6.53
CA VAL A 259 36.78 -3.37 5.32
C VAL A 259 36.57 -1.89 5.62
N LYS A 260 36.21 -1.57 6.87
CA LYS A 260 36.04 -0.21 7.37
C LYS A 260 36.07 -0.21 8.90
N TYR A 261 36.09 0.98 9.46
CA TYR A 261 35.77 1.23 10.86
C TYR A 261 34.40 1.91 10.93
N ARG A 262 33.71 1.81 12.08
CA ARG A 262 32.38 2.38 12.27
C ARG A 262 32.34 3.86 11.88
N ASP A 263 31.27 4.21 11.20
CA ASP A 263 30.88 5.57 10.82
C ASP A 263 29.41 5.80 11.22
N GLU A 264 28.91 7.04 11.11
CA GLU A 264 27.52 7.37 11.46
C GLU A 264 26.48 6.52 10.73
N LYS A 265 26.81 6.04 9.52
CA LYS A 265 25.93 5.16 8.74
C LYS A 265 25.87 3.76 9.36
N THR A 266 27.00 3.23 9.80
CA THR A 266 27.10 1.95 10.52
C THR A 266 26.40 2.04 11.86
N ASP A 267 26.55 3.16 12.58
CA ASP A 267 25.83 3.39 13.83
C ASP A 267 24.32 3.44 13.62
N LYS A 268 23.85 4.07 12.55
CA LYS A 268 22.42 4.03 12.18
C LYS A 268 21.96 2.61 11.87
N SER A 269 22.74 1.81 11.15
CA SER A 269 22.40 0.40 10.84
C SER A 269 22.40 -0.50 12.08
N VAL A 270 23.42 -0.43 12.93
CA VAL A 270 23.53 -1.19 14.19
C VAL A 270 22.47 -0.72 15.20
N SER A 271 22.19 0.58 15.25
CA SER A 271 21.10 1.12 16.06
C SER A 271 19.74 0.62 15.56
N LEU A 272 19.57 0.35 14.26
CA LEU A 272 18.34 -0.21 13.70
C LEU A 272 18.10 -1.64 14.19
N GLU A 273 19.16 -2.45 14.36
CA GLU A 273 19.11 -3.79 14.95
C GLU A 273 18.94 -3.74 16.49
N GLU A 274 19.57 -2.79 17.21
CA GLU A 274 19.26 -2.51 18.63
C GLU A 274 17.82 -1.98 18.82
N LEU A 275 17.29 -1.23 17.84
CA LEU A 275 15.90 -0.76 17.74
C LEU A 275 14.91 -1.88 17.44
N LEU A 276 15.37 -3.06 17.03
CA LEU A 276 14.54 -4.27 16.86
C LEU A 276 14.50 -5.14 18.13
N SER A 277 15.22 -4.76 19.20
CA SER A 277 14.99 -5.35 20.53
C SER A 277 13.55 -5.09 20.99
N ALA A 278 12.93 -6.06 21.66
CA ALA A 278 11.51 -6.01 22.04
C ALA A 278 11.10 -4.74 22.83
N SER A 279 12.07 -4.06 23.47
CA SER A 279 11.93 -2.77 24.15
C SER A 279 11.60 -1.58 23.25
N ASN A 280 11.85 -1.66 21.93
CA ASN A 280 11.58 -0.60 20.96
C ASN A 280 10.40 -0.91 20.02
N ILE A 281 9.66 -2.00 20.28
CA ILE A 281 8.31 -2.18 19.73
C ILE A 281 7.45 -1.05 20.32
N GLN A 282 7.34 0.06 19.58
CA GLN A 282 6.39 1.11 19.90
C GLN A 282 4.98 0.53 19.69
N VAL A 283 4.33 0.15 20.80
CA VAL A 283 2.89 -0.05 20.81
C VAL A 283 2.27 1.34 20.73
N LEU A 284 1.99 1.77 19.50
CA LEU A 284 1.24 2.98 19.26
C LEU A 284 -0.21 2.73 19.69
N SER A 285 -0.79 3.69 20.40
CA SER A 285 -2.24 3.68 20.61
C SER A 285 -2.96 3.70 19.26
N GLY A 286 -4.20 3.18 19.18
CA GLY A 286 -4.91 3.08 17.91
C GLY A 286 -4.95 4.40 17.12
N ILE A 287 -5.28 5.50 17.78
CA ILE A 287 -5.34 6.85 17.17
C ILE A 287 -3.97 7.33 16.69
N GLU A 288 -2.89 7.09 17.45
CA GLU A 288 -1.53 7.44 17.01
C GLU A 288 -1.10 6.63 15.78
N HIS A 289 -1.49 5.35 15.72
CA HIS A 289 -1.21 4.51 14.56
C HIS A 289 -1.91 5.04 13.30
N VAL A 290 -3.19 5.42 13.41
CA VAL A 290 -3.95 6.05 12.30
C VAL A 290 -3.26 7.32 11.81
N ARG A 291 -2.86 8.21 12.72
CA ARG A 291 -2.19 9.47 12.34
C ARG A 291 -0.82 9.26 11.71
N LYS A 292 -0.09 8.21 12.13
CA LYS A 292 1.24 7.89 11.57
C LYS A 292 1.14 7.17 10.22
N ARG A 293 0.05 6.44 9.98
CA ARG A 293 -0.19 5.65 8.75
C ARG A 293 -1.60 5.92 8.15
N PRO A 294 -1.95 7.18 7.83
CA PRO A 294 -3.30 7.56 7.42
C PRO A 294 -3.77 6.84 6.14
N ALA A 295 -2.89 6.70 5.14
CA ALA A 295 -3.20 6.05 3.88
C ALA A 295 -3.68 4.60 4.02
N MET A 296 -3.32 3.89 5.09
CA MET A 296 -3.82 2.54 5.36
C MET A 296 -5.33 2.51 5.67
N TYR A 297 -5.85 3.61 6.22
CA TYR A 297 -7.24 3.71 6.67
C TYR A 297 -8.13 4.42 5.64
N ILE A 298 -7.61 5.44 4.95
CA ILE A 298 -8.37 6.28 3.99
C ILE A 298 -7.85 6.19 2.55
N GLY A 299 -6.97 5.23 2.26
CA GLY A 299 -6.39 4.97 0.93
C GLY A 299 -5.21 5.87 0.57
N ASP A 300 -5.34 7.19 0.73
CA ASP A 300 -4.25 8.16 0.50
C ASP A 300 -4.41 9.43 1.36
N VAL A 301 -3.50 10.39 1.21
CA VAL A 301 -3.54 11.71 1.88
C VAL A 301 -3.70 12.87 0.89
N GLY A 302 -4.26 12.58 -0.28
CA GLY A 302 -4.60 13.55 -1.32
C GLY A 302 -6.08 13.92 -1.29
N VAL A 303 -6.58 14.46 -2.41
CA VAL A 303 -7.99 14.85 -2.58
C VAL A 303 -8.93 13.67 -2.28
N ARG A 304 -8.62 12.47 -2.76
CA ARG A 304 -9.47 11.29 -2.57
C ARG A 304 -9.59 10.92 -1.09
N GLY A 305 -8.48 10.77 -0.38
CA GLY A 305 -8.48 10.47 1.05
C GLY A 305 -9.15 11.56 1.90
N LEU A 306 -9.02 12.83 1.50
CA LEU A 306 -9.71 13.95 2.15
C LEU A 306 -11.24 13.81 2.07
N HIS A 307 -11.78 13.55 0.87
CA HIS A 307 -13.23 13.37 0.67
C HIS A 307 -13.75 12.10 1.37
N HIS A 308 -12.90 11.08 1.48
CA HIS A 308 -13.22 9.84 2.20
C HIS A 308 -13.57 10.09 3.67
N LEU A 309 -12.99 11.12 4.32
CA LEU A 309 -13.38 11.51 5.68
C LEU A 309 -14.87 11.89 5.77
N VAL A 310 -15.38 12.59 4.76
CA VAL A 310 -16.80 12.99 4.70
C VAL A 310 -17.65 11.74 4.49
N TYR A 311 -17.23 10.86 3.58
CA TYR A 311 -17.95 9.63 3.26
C TYR A 311 -18.15 8.75 4.50
N GLU A 312 -17.13 8.59 5.34
CA GLU A 312 -17.25 7.78 6.57
C GLU A 312 -18.31 8.30 7.55
N ILE A 313 -18.49 9.62 7.66
CA ILE A 313 -19.52 10.20 8.54
C ILE A 313 -20.91 10.14 7.88
N VAL A 314 -20.98 10.40 6.58
CA VAL A 314 -22.24 10.30 5.82
C VAL A 314 -22.73 8.86 5.78
N ASP A 315 -21.87 7.87 5.54
CA ASP A 315 -22.22 6.45 5.49
C ASP A 315 -22.78 5.97 6.83
N ASN A 316 -22.28 6.47 7.98
CA ASN A 316 -22.90 6.22 9.29
C ASN A 316 -24.32 6.78 9.38
N SER A 317 -24.57 7.95 8.79
CA SER A 317 -25.89 8.60 8.75
C SER A 317 -26.85 7.87 7.81
N VAL A 318 -26.32 7.30 6.73
CA VAL A 318 -27.05 6.43 5.78
C VAL A 318 -27.37 5.08 6.41
N ASP A 319 -26.47 4.49 7.21
CA ASP A 319 -26.74 3.25 7.94
C ASP A 319 -27.94 3.42 8.92
N GLU A 320 -28.07 4.58 9.56
CA GLU A 320 -29.28 4.92 10.36
C GLU A 320 -30.54 5.02 9.49
N ALA A 321 -30.42 5.48 8.24
CA ALA A 321 -31.54 5.56 7.31
C ALA A 321 -31.94 4.17 6.80
N MET A 322 -30.97 3.30 6.48
CA MET A 322 -31.19 1.90 6.13
C MET A 322 -31.86 1.12 7.27
N ALA A 323 -31.54 1.46 8.52
CA ALA A 323 -32.22 0.90 9.70
C ALA A 323 -33.63 1.48 9.93
N GLY A 324 -34.08 2.44 9.12
CA GLY A 324 -35.41 3.05 9.20
C GLY A 324 -35.55 4.12 10.29
N HIS A 325 -34.44 4.64 10.82
CA HIS A 325 -34.45 5.61 11.92
C HIS A 325 -34.09 7.04 11.50
N ASN A 326 -33.60 7.21 10.27
CA ASN A 326 -33.22 8.49 9.69
C ASN A 326 -33.88 8.69 8.30
N ASP A 327 -34.30 9.91 8.03
CA ASP A 327 -34.90 10.35 6.76
C ASP A 327 -34.20 11.61 6.20
N PHE A 328 -33.17 12.10 6.87
CA PHE A 328 -32.56 13.39 6.58
C PHE A 328 -31.06 13.38 6.82
N ILE A 329 -30.29 13.92 5.88
CA ILE A 329 -28.86 14.20 6.03
C ILE A 329 -28.60 15.62 5.49
N HIS A 330 -27.87 16.43 6.25
CA HIS A 330 -27.40 17.74 5.80
C HIS A 330 -25.89 17.84 5.94
N VAL A 331 -25.21 18.01 4.81
CA VAL A 331 -23.76 18.17 4.70
C VAL A 331 -23.45 19.63 4.39
N VAL A 332 -22.61 20.26 5.20
CA VAL A 332 -22.22 21.67 5.06
C VAL A 332 -20.71 21.78 4.95
N ILE A 333 -20.22 22.45 3.90
CA ILE A 333 -18.86 22.95 3.79
C ILE A 333 -18.84 24.39 4.32
N SER A 334 -18.15 24.61 5.44
CA SER A 334 -18.08 25.93 6.08
C SER A 334 -17.05 26.84 5.41
N GLU A 335 -17.12 28.16 5.66
CA GLU A 335 -16.15 29.15 5.18
C GLU A 335 -14.70 28.84 5.57
N ASP A 336 -14.50 28.25 6.76
CA ASP A 336 -13.18 27.84 7.26
C ASP A 336 -12.73 26.46 6.74
N ASN A 337 -13.46 25.92 5.77
CA ASN A 337 -13.25 24.64 5.13
C ASN A 337 -13.38 23.43 6.09
N SER A 338 -14.12 23.59 7.19
CA SER A 338 -14.62 22.48 8.00
C SER A 338 -15.87 21.84 7.39
N ILE A 339 -16.13 20.58 7.71
CA ILE A 339 -17.32 19.84 7.27
C ILE A 339 -18.22 19.61 8.47
N SER A 340 -19.52 19.83 8.30
CA SER A 340 -20.56 19.43 9.24
C SER A 340 -21.52 18.45 8.59
N VAL A 341 -21.82 17.34 9.26
CA VAL A 341 -22.81 16.35 8.83
C VAL A 341 -23.85 16.18 9.93
N ARG A 342 -25.12 16.46 9.61
CA ARG A 342 -26.27 16.33 10.51
C ARG A 342 -27.21 15.24 10.02
N ASP A 343 -27.55 14.28 10.87
CA ASP A 343 -28.60 13.29 10.63
C ASP A 343 -29.83 13.52 11.53
N LYS A 344 -30.95 12.82 11.35
CA LYS A 344 -32.09 12.77 12.30
C LYS A 344 -32.33 11.34 12.83
N GLY A 345 -31.27 10.56 12.92
CA GLY A 345 -31.27 9.18 13.42
C GLY A 345 -31.51 9.05 14.92
N ARG A 346 -31.12 7.91 15.50
CA ARG A 346 -31.26 7.66 16.95
C ARG A 346 -30.29 8.46 17.82
N GLY A 347 -29.18 8.93 17.22
CA GLY A 347 -28.07 9.56 17.92
C GLY A 347 -27.12 8.53 18.56
N ILE A 348 -25.81 8.78 18.47
CA ILE A 348 -24.77 7.92 19.07
C ILE A 348 -25.06 7.71 20.58
N PRO A 349 -24.97 6.50 21.15
CA PRO A 349 -25.17 6.30 22.57
C PRO A 349 -24.18 7.12 23.42
N VAL A 350 -24.69 7.77 24.48
CA VAL A 350 -23.88 8.61 25.40
C VAL A 350 -23.69 7.96 26.77
N ASP A 351 -24.39 6.85 27.02
CA ASP A 351 -24.33 6.12 28.28
C ASP A 351 -22.92 5.57 28.54
N ILE A 352 -22.57 5.41 29.82
CA ILE A 352 -21.29 4.84 30.22
C ILE A 352 -21.25 3.35 29.86
N HIS A 353 -20.24 2.93 29.09
CA HIS A 353 -20.06 1.54 28.70
C HIS A 353 -19.72 0.66 29.92
N PRO A 354 -20.44 -0.44 30.19
CA PRO A 354 -20.31 -1.21 31.43
C PRO A 354 -18.90 -1.71 31.75
N GLN A 355 -18.15 -2.11 30.72
CA GLN A 355 -16.80 -2.69 30.83
C GLN A 355 -15.69 -1.63 30.75
N GLN A 356 -15.87 -0.61 29.91
CA GLN A 356 -14.82 0.37 29.59
C GLN A 356 -14.89 1.62 30.47
N LYS A 357 -15.99 1.79 31.22
CA LYS A 357 -16.23 2.90 32.17
C LYS A 357 -16.06 4.31 31.58
N ARG A 358 -16.16 4.44 30.26
CA ARG A 358 -16.18 5.70 29.49
C ARG A 358 -17.50 5.77 28.71
N SER A 359 -17.91 6.97 28.29
CA SER A 359 -19.11 7.10 27.46
C SER A 359 -18.98 6.34 26.14
N ALA A 360 -20.07 5.78 25.65
CA ALA A 360 -20.06 5.10 24.35
C ALA A 360 -19.70 6.05 23.19
N LEU A 361 -20.10 7.32 23.27
CA LEU A 361 -19.70 8.38 22.33
C LEU A 361 -18.17 8.50 22.24
N GLU A 362 -17.52 8.59 23.39
CA GLU A 362 -16.06 8.72 23.46
C GLU A 362 -15.36 7.47 22.93
N LEU A 363 -15.89 6.27 23.20
CA LEU A 363 -15.33 5.02 22.69
C LEU A 363 -15.40 4.95 21.17
N VAL A 364 -16.56 5.24 20.57
CA VAL A 364 -16.73 5.23 19.11
C VAL A 364 -15.80 6.25 18.43
N MET A 365 -15.51 7.37 19.08
CA MET A 365 -14.65 8.41 18.52
C MET A 365 -13.16 8.20 18.79
N THR A 366 -12.76 7.41 19.78
CA THR A 366 -11.35 7.29 20.22
C THR A 366 -10.76 5.88 20.15
N VAL A 367 -11.58 4.85 19.96
CA VAL A 367 -11.16 3.45 19.92
C VAL A 367 -11.47 2.84 18.56
N ILE A 368 -10.42 2.35 17.90
CA ILE A 368 -10.52 1.60 16.64
C ILE A 368 -11.23 0.27 16.89
N GLY A 369 -12.21 -0.05 16.06
CA GLY A 369 -12.98 -1.29 16.22
C GLY A 369 -14.04 -1.21 17.31
N ALA A 370 -14.36 -0.01 17.81
CA ALA A 370 -15.48 0.22 18.71
C ALA A 370 -16.70 0.71 17.94
N GLY A 371 -17.79 -0.05 17.99
CA GLY A 371 -19.06 0.34 17.37
C GLY A 371 -20.19 -0.65 17.66
N GLY A 372 -21.43 -0.19 17.59
CA GLY A 372 -22.61 -1.05 17.75
C GLY A 372 -22.93 -1.92 16.52
N LYS A 373 -22.12 -1.82 15.46
CA LYS A 373 -22.34 -2.50 14.17
C LYS A 373 -21.88 -3.97 14.15
N PHE A 374 -21.27 -4.45 15.24
CA PHE A 374 -20.91 -5.86 15.43
C PHE A 374 -22.07 -6.70 15.98
N ASP A 375 -23.13 -6.04 16.45
CA ASP A 375 -24.30 -6.69 17.04
C ASP A 375 -25.48 -6.68 16.04
N LYS A 376 -25.99 -7.87 15.72
CA LYS A 376 -27.03 -8.09 14.69
C LYS A 376 -28.38 -7.47 15.07
N ASP A 377 -28.58 -7.16 16.35
CA ASP A 377 -29.82 -6.58 16.86
C ASP A 377 -29.94 -5.08 16.56
N SER A 378 -28.81 -4.37 16.37
CA SER A 378 -28.81 -2.91 16.18
C SER A 378 -28.87 -2.47 14.71
N TYR A 379 -28.23 -3.23 13.81
CA TYR A 379 -28.23 -3.02 12.36
C TYR A 379 -28.30 -4.37 11.63
N LYS A 380 -29.40 -4.62 10.91
CA LYS A 380 -29.55 -5.85 10.10
C LYS A 380 -28.67 -5.86 8.84
N VAL A 381 -28.42 -4.68 8.28
CA VAL A 381 -27.58 -4.45 7.10
C VAL A 381 -26.89 -3.09 7.30
N SER A 382 -25.57 -3.02 7.06
CA SER A 382 -24.82 -1.76 7.12
C SER A 382 -23.62 -1.75 6.18
N GLY A 383 -23.22 -0.58 5.68
CA GLY A 383 -21.98 -0.41 4.92
C GLY A 383 -20.73 -0.37 5.80
N GLY A 384 -20.87 0.08 7.05
CA GLY A 384 -19.76 0.20 8.01
C GLY A 384 -19.47 -1.08 8.80
N LEU A 385 -18.53 -1.91 8.35
CA LEU A 385 -18.27 -3.23 8.97
C LEU A 385 -17.22 -3.24 10.09
N HIS A 386 -16.32 -2.26 10.09
CA HIS A 386 -15.07 -2.38 10.85
C HIS A 386 -15.03 -1.54 12.13
N GLY A 387 -16.03 -0.69 12.39
CA GLY A 387 -16.06 0.17 13.59
C GLY A 387 -14.88 1.15 13.69
N VAL A 388 -14.35 1.61 12.55
CA VAL A 388 -13.16 2.49 12.49
C VAL A 388 -13.43 3.89 11.95
N GLY A 389 -14.43 4.06 11.07
CA GLY A 389 -14.64 5.28 10.30
C GLY A 389 -14.61 6.58 11.11
N ALA A 390 -15.53 6.72 12.08
CA ALA A 390 -15.63 7.93 12.89
C ALA A 390 -14.37 8.21 13.72
N SER A 391 -13.72 7.17 14.26
CA SER A 391 -12.46 7.30 14.99
C SER A 391 -11.30 7.75 14.10
N VAL A 392 -11.27 7.31 12.83
CA VAL A 392 -10.28 7.74 11.84
C VAL A 392 -10.50 9.20 11.46
N VAL A 393 -11.75 9.61 11.23
CA VAL A 393 -12.08 11.02 10.98
C VAL A 393 -11.64 11.91 12.13
N ASN A 394 -11.92 11.50 13.37
CA ASN A 394 -11.47 12.20 14.57
C ASN A 394 -9.93 12.28 14.64
N ALA A 395 -9.25 11.16 14.42
CA ALA A 395 -7.80 11.06 14.46
C ALA A 395 -7.13 11.97 13.41
N LEU A 396 -7.69 12.05 12.19
CA LEU A 396 -7.11 12.80 11.06
C LEU A 396 -7.58 14.26 10.98
N SER A 397 -8.37 14.71 11.97
CA SER A 397 -8.82 16.09 12.08
C SER A 397 -7.97 16.88 13.07
N GLU A 398 -7.78 18.17 12.81
CA GLU A 398 -7.23 19.12 13.78
C GLU A 398 -8.20 19.27 14.95
N THR A 399 -9.47 19.53 14.64
CA THR A 399 -10.58 19.61 15.59
C THR A 399 -11.75 18.76 15.12
N CYS A 400 -12.38 18.04 16.04
CA CYS A 400 -13.65 17.34 15.79
C CYS A 400 -14.60 17.60 16.96
N ARG A 401 -15.85 17.96 16.66
CA ARG A 401 -16.91 18.25 17.62
C ARG A 401 -18.11 17.38 17.27
N VAL A 402 -18.62 16.66 18.27
CA VAL A 402 -19.80 15.81 18.11
C VAL A 402 -20.88 16.26 19.07
N GLU A 403 -22.04 16.59 18.53
CA GLU A 403 -23.25 16.84 19.30
C GLU A 403 -24.25 15.70 19.08
N VAL A 404 -24.79 15.17 20.17
CA VAL A 404 -25.79 14.10 20.15
C VAL A 404 -27.09 14.62 20.74
N TYR A 405 -28.17 14.48 19.97
CA TYR A 405 -29.52 14.84 20.34
C TYR A 405 -30.27 13.55 20.68
N ARG A 406 -30.38 13.24 21.99
CA ARG A 406 -30.93 11.95 22.45
C ARG A 406 -31.58 12.11 23.83
N GLN A 407 -32.68 11.39 24.06
CA GLN A 407 -33.42 11.40 25.34
C GLN A 407 -33.85 12.82 25.80
N GLY A 408 -34.20 13.70 24.85
CA GLY A 408 -34.66 15.07 25.14
C GLY A 408 -33.54 16.03 25.58
N LYS A 409 -32.28 15.65 25.41
CA LYS A 409 -31.09 16.41 25.79
C LYS A 409 -30.10 16.53 24.65
N VAL A 410 -29.25 17.56 24.71
CA VAL A 410 -28.10 17.75 23.82
C VAL A 410 -26.84 17.43 24.61
N TYR A 411 -26.03 16.54 24.08
CA TYR A 411 -24.73 16.18 24.63
C TYR A 411 -23.63 16.60 23.66
N GLU A 412 -22.47 17.02 24.18
CA GLU A 412 -21.34 17.46 23.37
C GLU A 412 -20.04 16.81 23.86
N GLN A 413 -19.18 16.46 22.89
CA GLN A 413 -17.77 16.21 23.15
C GLN A 413 -16.89 16.82 22.03
N ILE A 414 -15.76 17.42 22.44
CA ILE A 414 -14.79 18.06 21.55
C ILE A 414 -13.46 17.31 21.65
N TYR A 415 -12.82 17.14 20.49
CA TYR A 415 -11.57 16.45 20.32
C TYR A 415 -10.58 17.33 19.54
N GLU A 416 -9.31 17.21 19.87
CA GLU A 416 -8.23 17.69 19.00
C GLU A 416 -7.31 16.53 18.64
N ARG A 417 -7.08 16.32 17.35
CA ARG A 417 -6.19 15.25 16.84
C ARG A 417 -6.51 13.87 17.43
N GLY A 418 -7.79 13.55 17.57
CA GLY A 418 -8.29 12.29 18.12
C GLY A 418 -8.30 12.18 19.64
N ILE A 419 -7.85 13.22 20.38
CA ILE A 419 -7.79 13.21 21.84
C ILE A 419 -8.97 14.03 22.41
N PRO A 420 -9.79 13.45 23.31
CA PRO A 420 -10.90 14.17 23.93
C PRO A 420 -10.39 15.29 24.83
N LYS A 421 -11.03 16.46 24.77
CA LYS A 421 -10.68 17.64 25.60
C LYS A 421 -11.48 17.75 26.89
N SER A 422 -12.60 17.07 26.95
CA SER A 422 -13.40 16.92 28.15
C SER A 422 -14.22 15.64 28.05
N ASP A 423 -14.77 15.22 29.19
CA ASP A 423 -15.87 14.26 29.22
C ASP A 423 -17.09 14.82 28.48
N VAL A 424 -18.04 13.95 28.17
CA VAL A 424 -19.31 14.32 27.53
C VAL A 424 -20.08 15.29 28.41
N LYS A 425 -20.40 16.47 27.87
CA LYS A 425 -21.15 17.53 28.56
C LYS A 425 -22.60 17.55 28.11
N GLU A 426 -23.53 17.70 29.04
CA GLU A 426 -24.93 18.03 28.73
C GLU A 426 -25.06 19.55 28.52
N LEU A 427 -25.44 19.98 27.33
CA LEU A 427 -25.59 21.40 26.97
C LEU A 427 -26.98 21.96 27.30
N GLY A 428 -28.01 21.12 27.29
CA GLY A 428 -29.39 21.54 27.56
C GLY A 428 -30.45 20.57 27.07
N LYS A 429 -31.71 21.01 27.12
CA LYS A 429 -32.88 20.24 26.65
C LYS A 429 -33.16 20.52 25.17
N THR A 430 -33.63 19.50 24.45
CA THR A 430 -34.04 19.60 23.04
C THR A 430 -35.24 18.71 22.75
N LYS A 431 -35.97 19.02 21.68
CA LYS A 431 -36.99 18.13 21.08
C LYS A 431 -36.45 17.36 19.88
N ASP A 432 -35.26 17.73 19.40
CA ASP A 432 -34.64 17.11 18.23
C ASP A 432 -33.98 15.77 18.57
N LYS A 433 -33.67 15.00 17.53
CA LYS A 433 -32.94 13.72 17.61
C LYS A 433 -31.82 13.64 16.58
N GLY A 434 -30.88 12.72 16.77
CA GLY A 434 -29.80 12.40 15.83
C GLY A 434 -28.43 12.90 16.27
N THR A 435 -27.50 12.99 15.32
CA THR A 435 -26.11 13.43 15.56
C THR A 435 -25.73 14.59 14.65
N LEU A 436 -24.89 15.50 15.14
CA LEU A 436 -24.15 16.48 14.36
C LEU A 436 -22.66 16.24 14.58
N VAL A 437 -21.92 15.98 13.50
CA VAL A 437 -20.46 15.86 13.54
C VAL A 437 -19.86 16.99 12.73
N THR A 438 -19.05 17.84 13.36
CA THR A 438 -18.28 18.90 12.72
C THR A 438 -16.81 18.59 12.84
N PHE A 439 -16.06 18.58 11.74
CA PHE A 439 -14.62 18.30 11.77
C PHE A 439 -13.84 19.17 10.79
N LYS A 440 -12.58 19.45 11.15
CA LYS A 440 -11.63 20.20 10.34
C LYS A 440 -10.39 19.32 10.07
N PRO A 441 -10.09 18.97 8.81
CA PRO A 441 -8.92 18.12 8.49
C PRO A 441 -7.59 18.71 8.98
N ASP A 442 -6.67 17.86 9.45
CA ASP A 442 -5.36 18.32 9.93
C ASP A 442 -4.41 18.65 8.76
N SER A 443 -4.06 19.93 8.61
CA SER A 443 -3.13 20.44 7.59
C SER A 443 -1.70 19.88 7.71
N LYS A 444 -1.36 19.26 8.85
CA LYS A 444 -0.07 18.55 9.00
C LYS A 444 -0.06 17.17 8.33
N ILE A 445 -1.24 16.61 8.05
CA ILE A 445 -1.39 15.28 7.44
C ILE A 445 -1.71 15.41 5.95
N PHE A 446 -2.67 16.27 5.61
CA PHE A 446 -3.13 16.44 4.23
C PHE A 446 -2.34 17.53 3.52
N LYS A 447 -1.89 17.23 2.29
CA LYS A 447 -1.19 18.22 1.44
C LYS A 447 -2.16 19.20 0.78
N GLN A 448 -3.37 18.74 0.50
CA GLN A 448 -4.48 19.54 -0.02
C GLN A 448 -5.64 19.38 0.94
N ILE A 449 -6.15 20.49 1.47
CA ILE A 449 -7.21 20.48 2.47
C ILE A 449 -8.56 20.93 1.91
N GLU A 450 -8.60 21.50 0.71
CA GLU A 450 -9.84 22.03 0.11
C GLU A 450 -10.78 20.91 -0.34
N PHE A 451 -12.00 20.94 0.19
CA PHE A 451 -13.07 20.04 -0.28
C PHE A 451 -13.65 20.54 -1.60
N ARG A 452 -13.87 19.62 -2.54
CA ARG A 452 -14.46 19.89 -3.84
C ARG A 452 -15.96 19.62 -3.75
N TYR A 453 -16.75 20.69 -3.90
CA TYR A 453 -18.20 20.61 -3.77
C TYR A 453 -18.81 19.62 -4.78
N ASP A 454 -18.40 19.66 -6.05
CA ASP A 454 -18.97 18.81 -7.09
C ASP A 454 -18.78 17.32 -6.80
N THR A 455 -17.59 16.94 -6.29
CA THR A 455 -17.30 15.55 -5.88
C THR A 455 -18.20 15.08 -4.74
N LEU A 456 -18.40 15.91 -3.72
CA LEU A 456 -19.29 15.58 -2.60
C LEU A 456 -20.77 15.57 -3.04
N SER A 457 -21.18 16.55 -3.84
CA SER A 457 -22.56 16.70 -4.34
C SER A 457 -22.99 15.48 -5.15
N GLU A 458 -22.12 14.99 -6.04
CA GLU A 458 -22.44 13.80 -6.83
C GLU A 458 -22.56 12.55 -5.93
N ARG A 459 -21.66 12.38 -4.95
CA ARG A 459 -21.78 11.27 -3.99
C ARG A 459 -23.07 11.34 -3.19
N MET A 460 -23.49 12.53 -2.76
CA MET A 460 -24.77 12.74 -2.07
C MET A 460 -25.97 12.40 -2.98
N ARG A 461 -25.91 12.79 -4.26
CA ARG A 461 -26.93 12.44 -5.27
C ARG A 461 -27.05 10.93 -5.45
N GLU A 462 -25.92 10.23 -5.60
CA GLU A 462 -25.89 8.75 -5.69
C GLU A 462 -26.54 8.10 -4.45
N LEU A 463 -26.17 8.53 -3.25
CA LEU A 463 -26.71 7.99 -2.01
C LEU A 463 -28.22 8.23 -1.87
N ALA A 464 -28.72 9.37 -2.34
CA ALA A 464 -30.15 9.67 -2.37
C ALA A 464 -30.91 8.76 -3.34
N TYR A 465 -30.32 8.39 -4.49
CA TYR A 465 -30.93 7.40 -5.39
C TYR A 465 -30.97 5.98 -4.81
N LEU A 466 -29.93 5.60 -4.06
CA LEU A 466 -29.83 4.25 -3.47
C LEU A 466 -30.75 4.06 -2.26
N ASN A 467 -31.16 5.16 -1.61
CA ASN A 467 -31.98 5.14 -0.41
C ASN A 467 -33.31 5.87 -0.64
N LYS A 468 -34.34 5.11 -0.99
CA LYS A 468 -35.71 5.63 -1.12
C LYS A 468 -36.13 6.33 0.17
N ASN A 469 -36.76 7.49 0.04
CA ASN A 469 -37.26 8.33 1.15
C ASN A 469 -36.18 8.99 2.02
N LEU A 470 -34.93 9.08 1.57
CA LEU A 470 -33.86 9.83 2.25
C LEU A 470 -33.66 11.18 1.55
N THR A 471 -33.84 12.27 2.29
CA THR A 471 -33.47 13.61 1.81
C THR A 471 -32.02 13.90 2.17
N ILE A 472 -31.19 14.22 1.18
CA ILE A 472 -29.81 14.65 1.40
C ILE A 472 -29.63 16.07 0.86
N ILE A 473 -29.23 16.98 1.74
CA ILE A 473 -28.91 18.37 1.41
C ILE A 473 -27.40 18.56 1.49
N ILE A 474 -26.81 19.16 0.46
CA ILE A 474 -25.42 19.61 0.49
C ILE A 474 -25.37 21.13 0.28
N GLU A 475 -24.56 21.81 1.10
CA GLU A 475 -24.44 23.27 1.09
C GLU A 475 -22.97 23.67 1.21
N ASP A 476 -22.51 24.53 0.30
CA ASP A 476 -21.21 25.19 0.36
C ASP A 476 -21.42 26.64 0.79
N LYS A 477 -20.89 27.00 1.97
CA LYS A 477 -20.97 28.36 2.52
C LYS A 477 -19.77 29.23 2.14
N ARG A 478 -18.83 28.71 1.35
CA ARG A 478 -17.73 29.52 0.77
C ARG A 478 -18.27 30.41 -0.36
N GLU A 479 -17.43 31.34 -0.81
CA GLU A 479 -17.66 32.32 -1.90
C GLU A 479 -19.11 32.52 -2.37
N GLU A 480 -19.53 31.89 -3.49
CA GLU A 480 -20.82 32.15 -4.16
C GLU A 480 -22.04 31.50 -3.48
N GLY A 481 -21.85 30.68 -2.43
CA GLY A 481 -22.94 30.01 -1.73
C GLY A 481 -23.71 29.04 -2.63
N ARG A 482 -23.39 27.74 -2.60
CA ARG A 482 -24.07 26.72 -3.42
C ARG A 482 -24.88 25.77 -2.55
N LYS A 483 -26.09 25.41 -2.98
CA LYS A 483 -26.93 24.46 -2.26
C LYS A 483 -27.71 23.58 -3.21
N GLU A 484 -27.69 22.28 -2.95
CA GLU A 484 -28.51 21.29 -3.65
C GLU A 484 -29.24 20.40 -2.64
N GLU A 485 -30.45 19.99 -3.01
CA GLU A 485 -31.29 19.08 -2.24
C GLU A 485 -31.68 17.91 -3.13
N PHE A 486 -31.44 16.70 -2.62
CA PHE A 486 -31.68 15.45 -3.34
C PHE A 486 -32.73 14.62 -2.62
N TYR A 487 -33.77 14.25 -3.36
CA TYR A 487 -34.84 13.38 -2.92
C TYR A 487 -35.45 12.67 -4.12
N PHE A 488 -35.34 11.34 -4.18
CA PHE A 488 -35.73 10.53 -5.34
C PHE A 488 -36.62 9.36 -4.92
N ASN A 489 -37.91 9.40 -5.29
CA ASN A 489 -38.89 8.38 -4.91
C ASN A 489 -38.72 7.07 -5.70
N GLY A 490 -38.37 7.16 -6.98
CA GLY A 490 -38.16 6.01 -7.87
C GLY A 490 -36.82 5.30 -7.68
N GLY A 491 -35.97 5.82 -6.78
CA GLY A 491 -34.69 5.23 -6.39
C GLY A 491 -33.77 4.93 -7.58
N ILE A 492 -33.23 3.72 -7.64
CA ILE A 492 -32.31 3.29 -8.71
C ILE A 492 -32.89 3.34 -10.13
N SER A 493 -34.22 3.36 -10.29
CA SER A 493 -34.85 3.49 -11.62
C SER A 493 -34.69 4.90 -12.19
N GLU A 494 -34.84 5.91 -11.33
CA GLU A 494 -34.56 7.30 -11.69
C GLU A 494 -33.07 7.51 -11.89
N PHE A 495 -32.23 6.79 -11.16
CA PHE A 495 -30.79 6.84 -11.34
C PHE A 495 -30.36 6.32 -12.72
N VAL A 496 -30.91 5.19 -13.18
CA VAL A 496 -30.70 4.73 -14.57
C VAL A 496 -31.15 5.79 -15.58
N SER A 497 -32.30 6.43 -15.35
CA SER A 497 -32.81 7.49 -16.24
C SER A 497 -31.89 8.71 -16.27
N TYR A 498 -31.29 9.09 -15.14
CA TYR A 498 -30.30 10.15 -15.05
C TYR A 498 -29.00 9.80 -15.80
N LEU A 499 -28.51 8.57 -15.65
CA LEU A 499 -27.31 8.11 -16.36
C LEU A 499 -27.51 8.07 -17.87
N ASP A 500 -28.71 7.69 -18.33
CA ASP A 500 -29.06 7.60 -19.74
C ASP A 500 -29.69 8.87 -20.34
N GLU A 501 -29.76 9.98 -19.60
CA GLU A 501 -30.40 11.24 -20.06
C GLU A 501 -29.81 11.74 -21.40
N THR A 502 -28.52 11.46 -21.63
CA THR A 502 -27.80 11.87 -22.84
C THR A 502 -27.80 10.84 -23.96
N ARG A 503 -28.41 9.66 -23.74
CA ARG A 503 -28.46 8.55 -24.69
C ARG A 503 -29.88 8.35 -25.21
N ILE A 504 -29.98 7.87 -26.45
CA ILE A 504 -31.27 7.54 -27.06
C ILE A 504 -31.71 6.18 -26.51
N ALA A 505 -32.72 6.17 -25.65
CA ALA A 505 -33.27 4.97 -25.06
C ALA A 505 -33.90 4.05 -26.15
N LEU A 506 -33.53 2.77 -26.13
CA LEU A 506 -34.10 1.73 -26.98
C LEU A 506 -35.42 1.21 -26.40
N THR A 507 -35.49 1.11 -25.07
CA THR A 507 -36.68 0.63 -24.36
C THR A 507 -37.46 1.79 -23.77
N LYS A 508 -38.79 1.74 -23.89
CA LYS A 508 -39.69 2.82 -23.47
C LYS A 508 -39.64 3.13 -21.97
N ASN A 509 -39.56 2.09 -21.15
CA ASN A 509 -39.50 2.20 -19.69
C ASN A 509 -38.21 1.54 -19.18
N VAL A 510 -37.69 2.04 -18.06
CA VAL A 510 -36.65 1.37 -17.28
C VAL A 510 -37.22 0.08 -16.71
N ILE A 511 -36.47 -1.01 -16.85
CA ILE A 511 -36.80 -2.31 -16.26
C ILE A 511 -36.25 -2.29 -14.84
N ALA A 512 -37.13 -2.29 -13.84
CA ALA A 512 -36.74 -2.33 -12.44
C ALA A 512 -37.48 -3.44 -11.70
N PHE A 513 -36.75 -4.15 -10.84
CA PHE A 513 -37.30 -5.20 -9.99
C PHE A 513 -36.45 -5.37 -8.73
N ASP A 514 -37.10 -5.83 -7.68
CA ASP A 514 -36.47 -6.20 -6.42
C ASP A 514 -36.86 -7.62 -6.01
N GLY A 515 -36.07 -8.19 -5.11
CA GLY A 515 -36.35 -9.47 -4.49
C GLY A 515 -35.50 -9.66 -3.24
N GLU A 516 -35.97 -10.53 -2.35
CA GLU A 516 -35.26 -10.90 -1.13
C GLU A 516 -35.17 -12.41 -1.04
N LYS A 517 -33.97 -12.91 -0.71
CA LYS A 517 -33.75 -14.33 -0.43
C LYS A 517 -32.60 -14.46 0.57
N ASP A 518 -32.76 -15.33 1.55
CA ASP A 518 -31.76 -15.59 2.60
C ASP A 518 -31.29 -14.29 3.32
N ASN A 519 -32.22 -13.34 3.54
CA ASN A 519 -31.99 -11.99 4.09
C ASN A 519 -31.07 -11.09 3.24
N VAL A 520 -30.78 -11.46 2.00
CA VAL A 520 -30.13 -10.61 1.01
C VAL A 520 -31.20 -9.97 0.14
N VAL A 521 -31.27 -8.63 0.17
CA VAL A 521 -32.17 -7.87 -0.71
C VAL A 521 -31.40 -7.47 -1.97
N VAL A 522 -31.97 -7.72 -3.13
CA VAL A 522 -31.41 -7.40 -4.44
C VAL A 522 -32.35 -6.42 -5.12
N GLU A 523 -31.84 -5.24 -5.48
CA GLU A 523 -32.56 -4.22 -6.25
C GLU A 523 -31.79 -3.97 -7.55
N ILE A 524 -32.45 -4.16 -8.69
CA ILE A 524 -31.84 -3.99 -10.02
C ILE A 524 -32.72 -3.08 -10.86
N ALA A 525 -32.08 -2.12 -11.52
CA ALA A 525 -32.68 -1.31 -12.58
C ALA A 525 -31.78 -1.34 -13.81
N LEU A 526 -32.37 -1.49 -14.99
CA LEU A 526 -31.64 -1.50 -16.25
C LEU A 526 -32.46 -0.93 -17.41
N GLN A 527 -31.75 -0.37 -18.38
CA GLN A 527 -32.30 0.17 -19.62
C GLN A 527 -31.30 -0.10 -20.75
N TYR A 528 -31.84 -0.40 -21.94
CA TYR A 528 -31.01 -0.44 -23.15
C TYR A 528 -31.17 0.87 -23.92
N ASN A 529 -30.07 1.31 -24.52
CA ASN A 529 -29.99 2.47 -25.39
C ASN A 529 -29.36 2.10 -26.74
N GLU A 530 -29.36 3.02 -27.69
CA GLU A 530 -28.83 2.78 -29.04
C GLU A 530 -27.29 2.75 -29.11
N SER A 531 -26.61 3.20 -28.04
CA SER A 531 -25.14 3.24 -27.99
C SER A 531 -24.50 1.85 -27.93
N TYR A 532 -23.17 1.80 -27.99
CA TYR A 532 -22.41 0.54 -28.02
C TYR A 532 -21.70 0.22 -26.70
N GLN A 533 -21.79 1.11 -25.72
CA GLN A 533 -21.05 1.01 -24.47
C GLN A 533 -21.94 0.39 -23.37
N GLU A 534 -21.32 -0.34 -22.45
CA GLU A 534 -21.93 -0.76 -21.19
C GLU A 534 -21.70 0.33 -20.14
N ASN A 535 -22.75 0.75 -19.44
CA ASN A 535 -22.63 1.52 -18.20
C ASN A 535 -23.27 0.73 -17.05
N LEU A 536 -22.44 -0.07 -16.37
CA LEU A 536 -22.85 -0.90 -15.24
C LEU A 536 -22.27 -0.33 -13.94
N LEU A 537 -23.15 0.14 -13.05
CA LEU A 537 -22.79 0.51 -11.68
C LEU A 537 -23.26 -0.56 -10.70
N SER A 538 -22.48 -0.78 -9.64
CA SER A 538 -22.80 -1.81 -8.67
C SER A 538 -22.52 -1.38 -7.25
N TYR A 539 -23.41 -1.78 -6.34
CA TYR A 539 -23.40 -1.35 -4.96
C TYR A 539 -23.68 -2.52 -4.02
N VAL A 540 -22.95 -2.57 -2.91
CA VAL A 540 -23.21 -3.45 -1.78
C VAL A 540 -23.37 -2.59 -0.54
N ASN A 541 -24.54 -2.60 0.09
CA ASN A 541 -24.86 -1.75 1.25
C ASN A 541 -24.51 -0.27 1.00
N ASN A 542 -24.90 0.25 -0.17
CA ASN A 542 -24.62 1.63 -0.65
C ASN A 542 -23.15 1.96 -0.94
N ILE A 543 -22.24 0.98 -0.85
CA ILE A 543 -20.82 1.12 -1.19
C ILE A 543 -20.62 0.69 -2.63
N ASN A 544 -19.96 1.55 -3.42
CA ASN A 544 -19.71 1.30 -4.83
C ASN A 544 -18.62 0.23 -5.03
N THR A 545 -19.01 -0.92 -5.57
CA THR A 545 -18.11 -2.02 -5.92
C THR A 545 -17.63 -1.91 -7.37
N HIS A 546 -16.81 -0.91 -7.67
CA HIS A 546 -16.36 -0.62 -9.04
C HIS A 546 -15.50 -1.73 -9.66
N GLU A 547 -14.84 -2.58 -8.86
CA GLU A 547 -14.14 -3.77 -9.32
C GLU A 547 -15.08 -4.99 -9.47
N GLY A 548 -16.37 -4.81 -9.21
CA GLY A 548 -17.41 -5.83 -9.35
C GLY A 548 -17.48 -6.79 -8.16
N GLY A 549 -17.63 -8.09 -8.45
CA GLY A 549 -17.75 -9.13 -7.42
C GLY A 549 -18.74 -10.22 -7.77
N THR A 550 -19.09 -11.02 -6.77
CA THR A 550 -19.97 -12.18 -6.89
C THR A 550 -21.40 -11.79 -7.30
N HIS A 551 -21.95 -10.69 -6.81
CA HIS A 551 -23.26 -10.14 -7.22
C HIS A 551 -23.31 -9.78 -8.70
N ILE A 552 -22.26 -9.14 -9.24
CA ILE A 552 -22.18 -8.78 -10.66
C ILE A 552 -22.02 -10.02 -11.55
N THR A 553 -21.22 -10.98 -11.09
CA THR A 553 -21.05 -12.26 -11.78
C THR A 553 -22.39 -13.00 -11.88
N GLY A 554 -23.16 -12.99 -10.79
CA GLY A 554 -24.49 -13.60 -10.76
C GLY A 554 -25.49 -12.88 -11.66
N PHE A 555 -25.54 -11.55 -11.62
CA PHE A 555 -26.37 -10.74 -12.51
C PHE A 555 -26.09 -11.04 -13.99
N ARG A 556 -24.81 -11.01 -14.40
CA ARG A 556 -24.40 -11.24 -15.80
C ARG A 556 -24.77 -12.63 -16.28
N LYS A 557 -24.53 -13.67 -15.47
CA LYS A 557 -24.89 -15.06 -15.80
C LYS A 557 -26.39 -15.23 -15.95
N ALA A 558 -27.16 -14.71 -15.01
CA ALA A 558 -28.62 -14.81 -15.04
C ALA A 558 -29.23 -14.06 -16.22
N MET A 559 -28.84 -12.80 -16.45
CA MET A 559 -29.33 -12.01 -17.58
C MET A 559 -29.07 -12.72 -18.91
N THR A 560 -27.83 -13.20 -19.12
CA THR A 560 -27.45 -13.93 -20.34
C THR A 560 -28.29 -15.20 -20.52
N ARG A 561 -28.54 -15.96 -19.46
CA ARG A 561 -29.33 -17.19 -19.50
C ARG A 561 -30.80 -16.91 -19.79
N THR A 562 -31.41 -15.95 -19.09
CA THR A 562 -32.83 -15.59 -19.24
C THR A 562 -33.12 -15.10 -20.67
N LEU A 563 -32.29 -14.20 -21.20
CA LEU A 563 -32.47 -13.67 -22.54
C LEU A 563 -32.26 -14.74 -23.63
N ASN A 564 -31.25 -15.60 -23.48
CA ASN A 564 -31.03 -16.71 -24.41
C ASN A 564 -32.21 -17.70 -24.41
N ASN A 565 -32.70 -18.10 -23.23
CA ASN A 565 -33.84 -18.99 -23.11
C ASN A 565 -35.09 -18.38 -23.76
N TYR A 566 -35.34 -17.08 -23.53
CA TYR A 566 -36.44 -16.37 -24.16
C TYR A 566 -36.29 -16.31 -25.68
N ALA A 567 -35.07 -16.03 -26.19
CA ALA A 567 -34.77 -15.97 -27.62
C ALA A 567 -34.99 -17.32 -28.32
N GLN A 568 -34.59 -18.43 -27.69
CA GLN A 568 -34.79 -19.79 -28.19
C GLN A 568 -36.28 -20.17 -28.17
N LYS A 569 -36.98 -19.98 -27.04
CA LYS A 569 -38.40 -20.30 -26.87
C LYS A 569 -39.27 -19.57 -27.90
N ASN A 570 -38.94 -18.32 -28.23
CA ASN A 570 -39.70 -17.49 -29.17
C ASN A 570 -39.14 -17.50 -30.61
N ASN A 571 -38.20 -18.39 -30.93
CA ASN A 571 -37.60 -18.53 -32.26
C ASN A 571 -37.02 -17.21 -32.86
N LEU A 572 -36.39 -16.38 -32.02
CA LEU A 572 -35.84 -15.09 -32.42
C LEU A 572 -34.42 -15.19 -33.04
N LEU A 573 -33.81 -16.37 -33.01
CA LEU A 573 -32.44 -16.63 -33.47
C LEU A 573 -32.34 -17.12 -34.92
N LYS A 574 -33.44 -17.15 -35.70
CA LYS A 574 -33.48 -17.78 -37.04
C LYS A 574 -32.44 -17.27 -38.04
N LYS A 575 -31.97 -16.02 -37.88
CA LYS A 575 -30.99 -15.39 -38.78
C LYS A 575 -29.54 -15.54 -38.30
N LEU A 576 -29.32 -16.15 -37.13
CA LEU A 576 -28.02 -16.19 -36.47
C LEU A 576 -27.54 -17.64 -36.33
N THR A 577 -26.38 -17.94 -36.94
CA THR A 577 -25.74 -19.27 -36.87
C THR A 577 -24.74 -19.40 -35.73
N ILE A 578 -24.45 -18.30 -35.04
CA ILE A 578 -23.52 -18.21 -33.91
C ILE A 578 -24.29 -18.08 -32.60
N PRO A 579 -23.78 -18.63 -31.49
CA PRO A 579 -24.40 -18.46 -30.18
C PRO A 579 -24.23 -17.01 -29.68
N LEU A 580 -25.27 -16.48 -29.03
CA LEU A 580 -25.20 -15.23 -28.28
C LEU A 580 -24.44 -15.47 -26.98
N THR A 581 -23.43 -14.66 -26.72
CA THR A 581 -22.64 -14.67 -25.48
C THR A 581 -23.07 -13.53 -24.56
N GLY A 582 -22.59 -13.54 -23.31
CA GLY A 582 -22.89 -12.47 -22.36
C GLY A 582 -22.41 -11.09 -22.82
N ASP A 583 -21.31 -11.02 -23.58
CA ASP A 583 -20.80 -9.77 -24.13
C ASP A 583 -21.74 -9.14 -25.15
N ASP A 584 -22.45 -9.95 -25.93
CA ASP A 584 -23.41 -9.47 -26.92
C ASP A 584 -24.59 -8.74 -26.25
N PHE A 585 -24.92 -9.11 -24.99
CA PHE A 585 -25.97 -8.46 -24.21
C PHE A 585 -25.49 -7.23 -23.42
N LYS A 586 -24.19 -6.93 -23.37
CA LYS A 586 -23.67 -5.73 -22.70
C LYS A 586 -23.82 -4.47 -23.56
N GLU A 587 -23.85 -4.63 -24.89
CA GLU A 587 -23.85 -3.51 -25.83
C GLU A 587 -25.06 -2.60 -25.59
N GLY A 588 -24.80 -1.34 -25.22
CA GLY A 588 -25.82 -0.33 -24.94
C GLY A 588 -26.66 -0.60 -23.68
N LEU A 589 -26.17 -1.42 -22.76
CA LEU A 589 -26.80 -1.67 -21.46
C LEU A 589 -26.37 -0.60 -20.45
N THR A 590 -27.33 0.09 -19.86
CA THR A 590 -27.14 0.86 -18.63
C THR A 590 -27.85 0.14 -17.49
N ALA A 591 -27.13 -0.20 -16.43
CA ALA A 591 -27.68 -0.97 -15.33
C ALA A 591 -27.08 -0.59 -13.97
N ILE A 592 -27.91 -0.68 -12.94
CA ILE A 592 -27.55 -0.53 -11.55
C ILE A 592 -27.91 -1.80 -10.82
N VAL A 593 -26.92 -2.42 -10.17
CA VAL A 593 -27.09 -3.61 -9.35
C VAL A 593 -26.78 -3.25 -7.90
N SER A 594 -27.80 -3.10 -7.07
CA SER A 594 -27.67 -2.78 -5.65
C SER A 594 -28.07 -3.99 -4.81
N VAL A 595 -27.18 -4.47 -3.95
CA VAL A 595 -27.45 -5.57 -3.04
C VAL A 595 -27.27 -5.14 -1.59
N LYS A 596 -28.16 -5.60 -0.72
CA LYS A 596 -28.12 -5.38 0.73
C LYS A 596 -27.79 -6.72 1.38
N VAL A 597 -26.57 -6.86 1.87
CA VAL A 597 -26.01 -8.09 2.43
C VAL A 597 -25.80 -7.91 3.93
N PRO A 598 -26.26 -8.82 4.80
CA PRO A 598 -26.05 -8.71 6.24
C PRO A 598 -24.57 -8.75 6.67
N GLU A 599 -23.80 -9.68 6.11
CA GLU A 599 -22.36 -9.86 6.41
C GLU A 599 -21.52 -9.84 5.12
N PRO A 600 -21.33 -8.65 4.50
CA PRO A 600 -20.53 -8.54 3.29
C PRO A 600 -19.05 -8.78 3.60
N GLN A 601 -18.41 -9.57 2.76
CA GLN A 601 -16.98 -9.88 2.76
C GLN A 601 -16.38 -9.28 1.50
N PHE A 602 -15.44 -8.34 1.67
CA PHE A 602 -14.73 -7.71 0.56
C PHE A 602 -13.32 -8.30 0.43
N GLU A 603 -12.80 -8.38 -0.80
CA GLU A 603 -11.43 -8.87 -1.07
C GLU A 603 -10.33 -7.94 -0.50
N GLY A 604 -10.69 -6.71 -0.09
CA GLY A 604 -9.78 -5.74 0.55
C GLY A 604 -10.50 -4.61 1.31
N GLN A 605 -9.72 -3.81 2.05
CA GLN A 605 -10.24 -2.74 2.94
C GLN A 605 -10.95 -1.60 2.20
N THR A 606 -10.58 -1.33 0.95
CA THR A 606 -11.21 -0.31 0.11
C THR A 606 -12.64 -0.68 -0.32
N LYS A 607 -13.12 -1.88 0.04
CA LYS A 607 -14.48 -2.38 -0.20
C LYS A 607 -14.93 -2.28 -1.67
N THR A 608 -14.01 -2.58 -2.58
CA THR A 608 -14.18 -2.38 -4.03
C THR A 608 -14.76 -3.60 -4.75
N ARG A 609 -14.60 -4.79 -4.16
CA ARG A 609 -15.01 -6.08 -4.75
C ARG A 609 -15.61 -7.03 -3.73
N LEU A 610 -16.82 -7.54 -4.02
CA LEU A 610 -17.55 -8.48 -3.15
C LEU A 610 -17.08 -9.93 -3.34
N GLY A 611 -16.80 -10.63 -2.24
CA GLY A 611 -16.31 -12.01 -2.20
C GLY A 611 -17.32 -13.07 -1.71
N ASN A 612 -18.51 -12.69 -1.23
CA ASN A 612 -19.53 -13.63 -0.76
C ASN A 612 -20.02 -14.57 -1.88
N SER A 613 -19.68 -15.87 -1.81
CA SER A 613 -20.00 -16.84 -2.86
C SER A 613 -21.50 -17.17 -2.96
N ASP A 614 -22.21 -17.15 -1.84
CA ASP A 614 -23.65 -17.35 -1.72
C ASP A 614 -24.46 -16.25 -2.42
N VAL A 615 -24.00 -14.99 -2.34
CA VAL A 615 -24.65 -13.84 -2.99
C VAL A 615 -24.75 -14.02 -4.51
N GLN A 616 -23.78 -14.67 -5.15
CA GLN A 616 -23.86 -14.97 -6.58
C GLN A 616 -25.12 -15.78 -6.92
N SER A 617 -25.35 -16.89 -6.20
CA SER A 617 -26.49 -17.78 -6.45
C SER A 617 -27.83 -17.13 -6.10
N ILE A 618 -27.86 -16.26 -5.08
CA ILE A 618 -29.04 -15.49 -4.70
C ILE A 618 -29.43 -14.51 -5.81
N VAL A 619 -28.48 -13.68 -6.26
CA VAL A 619 -28.71 -12.73 -7.36
C VAL A 619 -29.11 -13.48 -8.63
N GLU A 620 -28.46 -14.59 -8.94
CA GLU A 620 -28.85 -15.41 -10.10
C GLU A 620 -30.31 -15.84 -10.01
N THR A 621 -30.75 -16.38 -8.88
CA THR A 621 -32.12 -16.86 -8.70
C THR A 621 -33.13 -15.74 -8.93
N ILE A 622 -32.96 -14.61 -8.25
CA ILE A 622 -33.88 -13.47 -8.30
C ILE A 622 -33.96 -12.89 -9.71
N VAL A 623 -32.81 -12.70 -10.36
CA VAL A 623 -32.76 -12.16 -11.73
C VAL A 623 -33.44 -13.10 -12.72
N ASN A 624 -33.20 -14.41 -12.64
CA ASN A 624 -33.82 -15.35 -13.59
C ASN A 624 -35.35 -15.36 -13.48
N GLU A 625 -35.89 -15.30 -12.25
CA GLU A 625 -37.32 -15.25 -12.00
C GLU A 625 -37.91 -13.91 -12.45
N LYS A 626 -37.46 -12.79 -11.87
CA LYS A 626 -38.08 -11.48 -12.07
C LYS A 626 -37.91 -10.95 -13.49
N LEU A 627 -36.72 -11.12 -14.08
CA LEU A 627 -36.48 -10.68 -15.45
C LEU A 627 -37.23 -11.56 -16.45
N GLY A 628 -37.34 -12.87 -16.17
CA GLY A 628 -38.15 -13.79 -16.96
C GLY A 628 -39.62 -13.39 -16.97
N ASP A 629 -40.21 -13.17 -15.80
CA ASP A 629 -41.59 -12.71 -15.63
C ASP A 629 -41.86 -11.38 -16.34
N TYR A 630 -40.89 -10.45 -16.27
CA TYR A 630 -40.99 -9.17 -16.96
C TYR A 630 -41.07 -9.35 -18.48
N PHE A 631 -40.23 -10.21 -19.06
CA PHE A 631 -40.20 -10.43 -20.51
C PHE A 631 -41.39 -11.23 -21.03
N GLU A 632 -41.94 -12.17 -20.26
CA GLU A 632 -43.19 -12.85 -20.60
C GLU A 632 -44.36 -11.85 -20.68
N LYS A 633 -44.39 -10.82 -19.80
CA LYS A 633 -45.39 -9.74 -19.84
C LYS A 633 -45.09 -8.67 -20.91
N ASN A 634 -43.82 -8.42 -21.21
CA ASN A 634 -43.34 -7.32 -22.07
C ASN A 634 -42.53 -7.85 -23.26
N GLY A 635 -43.09 -8.77 -24.04
CA GLY A 635 -42.37 -9.43 -25.12
C GLY A 635 -41.82 -8.51 -26.22
N GLY A 636 -42.45 -7.34 -26.43
CA GLY A 636 -41.93 -6.31 -27.35
C GLY A 636 -40.58 -5.75 -26.93
N THR A 637 -40.40 -5.47 -25.64
CA THR A 637 -39.12 -5.02 -25.07
C THR A 637 -38.06 -6.11 -25.17
N ALA A 638 -38.41 -7.35 -24.83
CA ALA A 638 -37.49 -8.50 -24.94
C ALA A 638 -36.98 -8.67 -26.38
N LYS A 639 -37.87 -8.55 -27.36
CA LYS A 639 -37.53 -8.66 -28.78
C LYS A 639 -36.55 -7.58 -29.23
N LEU A 640 -36.76 -6.31 -28.84
CA LEU A 640 -35.85 -5.21 -29.17
C LEU A 640 -34.44 -5.44 -28.61
N ILE A 641 -34.35 -5.87 -27.34
CA ILE A 641 -33.07 -6.18 -26.69
C ILE A 641 -32.35 -7.33 -27.41
N ILE A 642 -33.07 -8.40 -27.74
CA ILE A 642 -32.50 -9.56 -28.45
C ILE A 642 -32.06 -9.18 -29.86
N GLU A 643 -32.82 -8.36 -30.60
CA GLU A 643 -32.43 -7.87 -31.91
C GLU A 643 -31.14 -7.05 -31.86
N LYS A 644 -30.98 -6.21 -30.83
CA LYS A 644 -29.73 -5.48 -30.60
C LYS A 644 -28.57 -6.44 -30.32
N ALA A 645 -28.76 -7.42 -29.44
CA ALA A 645 -27.73 -8.43 -29.14
C ALA A 645 -27.36 -9.30 -30.36
N VAL A 646 -28.33 -9.64 -31.22
CA VAL A 646 -28.07 -10.31 -32.50
C VAL A 646 -27.19 -9.45 -33.40
N GLY A 647 -27.47 -8.14 -33.46
CA GLY A 647 -26.62 -7.17 -34.18
C GLY A 647 -25.19 -7.11 -33.63
N ALA A 648 -25.03 -7.13 -32.31
CA ALA A 648 -23.73 -7.18 -31.64
C ALA A 648 -22.96 -8.47 -31.96
N ALA A 649 -23.63 -9.63 -31.89
CA ALA A 649 -23.03 -10.92 -32.21
C ALA A 649 -22.54 -11.01 -33.67
N MET A 650 -23.35 -10.52 -34.62
CA MET A 650 -22.95 -10.45 -36.03
C MET A 650 -21.72 -9.55 -36.23
N ALA A 651 -21.66 -8.41 -35.54
CA ALA A 651 -20.52 -7.50 -35.58
C ALA A 651 -19.27 -8.14 -34.94
N ARG A 652 -19.41 -8.85 -33.82
CA ARG A 652 -18.33 -9.62 -33.18
C ARG A 652 -17.75 -10.68 -34.11
N GLU A 653 -18.59 -11.45 -34.79
CA GLU A 653 -18.13 -12.47 -35.74
C GLU A 653 -17.47 -11.85 -36.98
N ALA A 654 -17.97 -10.71 -37.47
CA ALA A 654 -17.31 -9.95 -38.53
C ALA A 654 -15.94 -9.45 -38.08
N ALA A 655 -15.82 -8.90 -36.86
CA ALA A 655 -14.56 -8.46 -36.28
C ALA A 655 -13.57 -9.62 -36.08
N ARG A 656 -14.03 -10.79 -35.61
CA ARG A 656 -13.21 -12.00 -35.50
C ARG A 656 -12.64 -12.42 -36.85
N LYS A 657 -13.50 -12.48 -37.89
CA LYS A 657 -13.07 -12.79 -39.26
C LYS A 657 -12.07 -11.77 -39.80
N ALA A 658 -12.28 -10.48 -39.55
CA ALA A 658 -11.36 -9.41 -39.94
C ALA A 658 -10.00 -9.53 -39.20
N LYS A 659 -10.02 -9.78 -37.88
CA LYS A 659 -8.80 -10.06 -37.09
C LYS A 659 -8.06 -11.29 -37.62
N GLU A 660 -8.75 -12.40 -37.90
CA GLU A 660 -8.14 -13.62 -38.46
C GLU A 660 -7.54 -13.42 -39.85
N LEU A 661 -8.22 -12.69 -40.74
CA LEU A 661 -7.69 -12.36 -42.06
C LEU A 661 -6.41 -11.50 -41.97
N THR A 662 -6.39 -10.57 -41.02
CA THR A 662 -5.25 -9.70 -40.73
C THR A 662 -4.10 -10.50 -40.11
N ARG A 663 -4.40 -11.41 -39.17
CA ARG A 663 -3.43 -12.28 -38.49
C ARG A 663 -2.83 -13.33 -39.43
N ARG A 664 -3.59 -13.82 -40.41
CA ARG A 664 -3.08 -14.69 -41.49
C ARG A 664 -2.17 -13.94 -42.46
N LYS A 665 -2.46 -12.68 -42.77
CA LYS A 665 -1.53 -11.80 -43.51
C LYS A 665 -0.25 -11.50 -42.71
N SER A 666 -0.34 -11.38 -41.38
CA SER A 666 0.81 -11.10 -40.50
C SER A 666 1.55 -12.34 -39.99
N ALA A 667 1.13 -13.56 -40.31
CA ALA A 667 1.79 -14.79 -39.83
C ALA A 667 3.19 -14.99 -40.44
N LEU A 668 3.48 -14.33 -41.57
CA LEU A 668 4.83 -14.21 -42.14
C LEU A 668 5.64 -13.03 -41.54
N ASP A 669 4.97 -12.05 -40.90
CA ASP A 669 5.53 -10.79 -40.36
C ASP A 669 5.41 -10.68 -38.83
N SER A 670 5.35 -11.82 -38.11
CA SER A 670 5.21 -11.81 -36.66
C SER A 670 6.36 -11.02 -36.03
N PHE A 671 6.05 -9.94 -35.31
CA PHE A 671 6.93 -8.93 -34.66
C PHE A 671 7.20 -7.60 -35.39
N ALA A 672 6.58 -7.30 -36.52
CA ALA A 672 6.73 -5.97 -37.11
C ALA A 672 5.95 -4.92 -36.30
N LEU A 673 6.67 -4.09 -35.54
CA LEU A 673 6.13 -2.85 -34.98
C LEU A 673 5.58 -1.96 -36.10
N PRO A 674 4.56 -1.12 -35.84
CA PRO A 674 4.00 -0.28 -36.88
C PRO A 674 5.09 0.59 -37.50
N GLY A 675 5.19 0.66 -38.83
CA GLY A 675 6.27 1.40 -39.51
C GLY A 675 6.32 2.90 -39.16
N LYS A 676 5.22 3.46 -38.64
CA LYS A 676 5.14 4.84 -38.12
C LYS A 676 5.76 5.01 -36.73
N LEU A 677 5.84 3.94 -35.93
CA LEU A 677 6.37 3.96 -34.57
C LEU A 677 7.90 4.06 -34.62
N ALA A 678 8.44 5.16 -34.10
CA ALA A 678 9.86 5.21 -33.76
C ALA A 678 10.01 4.66 -32.33
N ASP A 679 10.50 3.44 -32.17
CA ASP A 679 10.57 2.81 -30.84
C ASP A 679 11.80 3.26 -30.03
N CYS A 680 11.82 2.93 -28.73
CA CYS A 680 12.97 3.10 -27.83
C CYS A 680 13.82 1.83 -27.71
N SER A 681 15.07 1.96 -27.24
CA SER A 681 15.99 0.80 -27.13
C SER A 681 15.83 0.00 -25.84
N ILE A 682 15.41 0.65 -24.74
CA ILE A 682 15.09 -0.02 -23.48
C ILE A 682 13.77 -0.76 -23.64
N LYS A 683 13.69 -1.95 -23.03
CA LYS A 683 12.52 -2.82 -23.07
C LYS A 683 11.79 -2.93 -21.73
N ASP A 684 12.37 -2.39 -20.67
CA ASP A 684 11.71 -2.32 -19.36
C ASP A 684 10.59 -1.27 -19.42
N PRO A 685 9.31 -1.68 -19.31
CA PRO A 685 8.18 -0.77 -19.48
C PRO A 685 8.23 0.40 -18.51
N GLU A 686 8.62 0.20 -17.25
CA GLU A 686 8.57 1.24 -16.21
C GLU A 686 9.49 2.43 -16.51
N HIS A 687 10.52 2.22 -17.32
CA HIS A 687 11.43 3.27 -17.76
C HIS A 687 11.04 3.88 -19.11
N CYS A 688 10.16 3.23 -19.86
CA CYS A 688 9.82 3.62 -21.23
C CYS A 688 8.62 4.56 -21.32
N GLU A 689 8.70 5.51 -22.25
CA GLU A 689 7.68 6.54 -22.50
C GLU A 689 7.23 6.49 -23.95
N LEU A 690 5.92 6.54 -24.21
CA LEU A 690 5.36 6.68 -25.54
C LEU A 690 4.75 8.08 -25.72
N TYR A 691 5.27 8.84 -26.67
CA TYR A 691 4.69 10.11 -27.10
C TYR A 691 3.77 9.89 -28.29
N ILE A 692 2.50 10.24 -28.13
CA ILE A 692 1.52 10.29 -29.20
C ILE A 692 1.47 11.72 -29.71
N VAL A 693 1.88 11.94 -30.97
CA VAL A 693 2.13 13.27 -31.53
C VAL A 693 1.20 13.55 -32.70
N GLU A 694 0.73 14.79 -32.80
CA GLU A 694 -0.10 15.27 -33.90
C GLU A 694 0.73 15.50 -35.18
N GLY A 695 0.51 14.66 -36.20
CA GLY A 695 1.10 14.80 -37.53
C GLY A 695 2.56 14.37 -37.65
N ASP A 696 2.98 14.12 -38.90
CA ASP A 696 4.36 13.71 -39.21
C ASP A 696 5.38 14.82 -38.96
N SER A 697 4.97 16.10 -39.04
CA SER A 697 5.86 17.25 -38.84
C SER A 697 6.37 17.33 -37.41
N ALA A 698 5.46 17.44 -36.44
CA ALA A 698 5.80 17.41 -35.02
C ALA A 698 6.40 16.05 -34.62
N GLY A 699 5.93 14.95 -35.21
CA GLY A 699 6.53 13.63 -35.05
C GLY A 699 8.00 13.57 -35.49
N GLY A 700 8.37 14.29 -36.55
CA GLY A 700 9.74 14.43 -37.04
C GLY A 700 10.64 15.18 -36.06
N SER A 701 10.21 16.35 -35.58
CA SER A 701 10.92 17.13 -34.56
C SER A 701 11.08 16.35 -33.25
N ALA A 702 10.01 15.69 -32.78
CA ALA A 702 10.03 14.85 -31.58
C ALA A 702 10.98 13.66 -31.75
N LYS A 703 10.99 13.00 -32.91
CA LYS A 703 11.91 11.88 -33.20
C LYS A 703 13.38 12.30 -33.16
N GLN A 704 13.69 13.52 -33.61
CA GLN A 704 15.04 14.07 -33.58
C GLN A 704 15.47 14.54 -32.19
N GLY A 705 14.55 15.13 -31.40
CA GLY A 705 14.84 15.71 -30.09
C GLY A 705 14.81 14.73 -28.91
N ARG A 706 14.17 13.56 -29.07
CA ARG A 706 13.99 12.59 -27.99
C ARG A 706 15.29 11.96 -27.49
N ASP A 707 15.24 11.45 -26.26
CA ASP A 707 16.18 10.42 -25.83
C ASP A 707 15.72 9.05 -26.34
N ARG A 708 16.37 8.56 -27.40
CA ARG A 708 16.07 7.28 -28.04
C ARG A 708 16.18 6.07 -27.10
N ARG A 709 16.84 6.22 -25.94
CA ARG A 709 17.01 5.12 -24.99
C ARG A 709 15.68 4.67 -24.43
N PHE A 710 14.82 5.62 -24.05
CA PHE A 710 13.60 5.33 -23.32
C PHE A 710 12.34 6.00 -23.89
N GLN A 711 12.44 6.90 -24.87
CA GLN A 711 11.28 7.58 -25.45
C GLN A 711 10.95 7.06 -26.85
N ALA A 712 9.74 6.55 -27.03
CA ALA A 712 9.13 6.15 -28.30
C ALA A 712 8.21 7.27 -28.83
N ILE A 713 8.12 7.42 -30.15
CA ILE A 713 7.28 8.44 -30.82
C ILE A 713 6.33 7.75 -31.77
N LEU A 714 5.04 8.06 -31.64
CA LEU A 714 3.97 7.61 -32.51
C LEU A 714 3.24 8.82 -33.10
N PRO A 715 3.52 9.18 -34.37
CA PRO A 715 2.78 10.21 -35.09
C PRO A 715 1.40 9.69 -35.51
N ILE A 716 0.36 10.50 -35.29
CA ILE A 716 -1.02 10.24 -35.74
C ILE A 716 -1.42 11.24 -36.81
N LYS A 717 -2.07 10.79 -37.88
CA LYS A 717 -2.53 11.66 -38.98
C LYS A 717 -3.99 12.03 -38.84
N GLY A 718 -4.25 13.33 -38.87
CA GLY A 718 -5.61 13.89 -38.88
C GLY A 718 -6.39 13.59 -37.58
N LYS A 719 -7.69 13.84 -37.63
CA LYS A 719 -8.60 13.59 -36.51
C LYS A 719 -8.89 12.10 -36.39
N ILE A 720 -8.70 11.56 -35.19
CA ILE A 720 -8.98 10.16 -34.88
C ILE A 720 -10.50 9.91 -34.96
N LEU A 721 -10.89 8.69 -35.33
CA LEU A 721 -12.29 8.28 -35.29
C LEU A 721 -12.87 8.47 -33.88
N ASN A 722 -14.00 9.16 -33.78
CA ASN A 722 -14.74 9.25 -32.52
C ASN A 722 -15.30 7.88 -32.15
N VAL A 723 -14.69 7.25 -31.15
CA VAL A 723 -15.02 5.89 -30.73
C VAL A 723 -16.28 5.79 -29.88
N GLU A 724 -16.79 6.91 -29.35
CA GLU A 724 -18.09 6.94 -28.66
C GLU A 724 -19.23 6.60 -29.64
N LYS A 725 -19.07 7.00 -30.91
CA LYS A 725 -20.08 6.82 -31.98
C LYS A 725 -19.83 5.61 -32.88
N ALA A 726 -18.75 4.86 -32.64
CA ALA A 726 -18.30 3.81 -33.54
C ALA A 726 -18.30 2.44 -32.84
N ARG A 727 -18.79 1.42 -33.54
CA ARG A 727 -18.68 0.03 -33.09
C ARG A 727 -17.24 -0.47 -33.19
N LEU A 728 -16.94 -1.51 -32.41
CA LEU A 728 -15.59 -2.12 -32.32
C LEU A 728 -15.02 -2.54 -33.69
N ASN A 729 -15.84 -3.07 -34.60
CA ASN A 729 -15.39 -3.47 -35.94
C ASN A 729 -14.88 -2.29 -36.77
N LYS A 730 -15.67 -1.21 -36.86
CA LYS A 730 -15.29 0.03 -37.57
C LYS A 730 -14.07 0.69 -36.94
N MET A 731 -13.94 0.57 -35.62
CA MET A 731 -12.78 1.03 -34.88
C MET A 731 -11.51 0.25 -35.24
N LEU A 732 -11.59 -1.09 -35.33
CA LEU A 732 -10.48 -1.97 -35.72
C LEU A 732 -10.06 -1.83 -37.19
N GLU A 733 -11.00 -1.43 -38.06
CA GLU A 733 -10.72 -1.08 -39.46
C GLU A 733 -9.97 0.25 -39.60
N ASN A 734 -10.02 1.13 -38.59
CA ASN A 734 -9.29 2.39 -38.60
C ASN A 734 -7.78 2.16 -38.39
N GLU A 735 -6.98 2.65 -39.33
CA GLU A 735 -5.53 2.42 -39.31
C GLU A 735 -4.83 3.06 -38.11
N GLU A 736 -5.19 4.29 -37.73
CA GLU A 736 -4.55 5.01 -36.63
C GLU A 736 -4.82 4.31 -35.29
N ILE A 737 -6.06 3.88 -35.05
CA ILE A 737 -6.40 3.13 -33.84
C ILE A 737 -5.69 1.77 -33.81
N ARG A 738 -5.67 1.04 -34.94
CA ARG A 738 -4.93 -0.23 -35.04
C ARG A 738 -3.44 -0.03 -34.74
N THR A 739 -2.82 1.00 -35.29
CA THR A 739 -1.41 1.35 -35.03
C THR A 739 -1.18 1.66 -33.56
N LEU A 740 -2.05 2.44 -32.92
CA LEU A 740 -1.95 2.79 -31.50
C LEU A 740 -2.06 1.56 -30.58
N VAL A 741 -3.00 0.66 -30.88
CA VAL A 741 -3.20 -0.59 -30.12
C VAL A 741 -1.99 -1.50 -30.22
N VAL A 742 -1.47 -1.68 -31.44
CA VAL A 742 -0.26 -2.50 -31.67
C VAL A 742 0.96 -1.87 -31.00
N ALA A 743 1.09 -0.55 -31.01
CA ALA A 743 2.18 0.14 -30.34
C ALA A 743 2.15 -0.11 -28.82
N LEU A 744 0.99 0.04 -28.17
CA LEU A 744 0.84 -0.12 -26.71
C LEU A 744 1.04 -1.57 -26.25
N GLY A 745 0.66 -2.56 -27.07
CA GLY A 745 0.88 -3.99 -26.78
C GLY A 745 -0.13 -4.62 -25.82
N THR A 746 -1.11 -3.84 -25.34
CA THR A 746 -2.08 -4.26 -24.31
C THR A 746 -3.32 -4.98 -24.85
N GLY A 747 -3.60 -4.95 -26.16
CA GLY A 747 -4.90 -5.39 -26.70
C GLY A 747 -5.97 -4.29 -26.60
N ILE A 748 -7.26 -4.64 -26.71
CA ILE A 748 -8.40 -3.69 -26.67
C ILE A 748 -9.54 -4.23 -25.81
N GLY A 749 -10.16 -3.36 -24.99
CA GLY A 749 -11.35 -3.71 -24.21
C GLY A 749 -11.03 -4.78 -23.18
N ALA A 750 -11.83 -5.86 -23.10
CA ALA A 750 -11.58 -6.95 -22.15
C ALA A 750 -10.16 -7.55 -22.28
N GLU A 751 -9.58 -7.62 -23.48
CA GLU A 751 -8.19 -8.08 -23.67
C GLU A 751 -7.16 -7.13 -23.02
N ALA A 752 -7.46 -5.83 -22.98
CA ALA A 752 -6.64 -4.80 -22.31
C ALA A 752 -6.91 -4.73 -20.80
N ASP A 753 -8.13 -5.06 -20.38
CA ASP A 753 -8.49 -5.09 -18.96
C ASP A 753 -7.91 -6.33 -18.25
N GLU A 754 -7.79 -7.44 -18.98
CA GLU A 754 -7.12 -8.69 -18.54
C GLU A 754 -5.61 -8.71 -18.85
N ALA A 755 -5.08 -7.69 -19.53
CA ALA A 755 -3.66 -7.65 -19.85
C ALA A 755 -2.84 -7.47 -18.56
N ASP A 756 -2.13 -8.55 -18.17
CA ASP A 756 -1.09 -8.47 -17.16
C ASP A 756 -0.16 -7.29 -17.41
N GLN A 757 0.32 -6.66 -16.34
CA GLN A 757 1.35 -5.62 -16.40
C GLN A 757 2.57 -6.04 -17.25
N GLU A 758 2.81 -7.35 -17.39
CA GLU A 758 3.86 -7.94 -18.20
C GLU A 758 3.77 -7.66 -19.72
N LYS A 759 2.57 -7.40 -20.26
CA LYS A 759 2.40 -7.13 -21.71
C LYS A 759 2.52 -5.65 -22.07
N LEU A 760 2.52 -4.76 -21.09
CA LEU A 760 2.62 -3.33 -21.32
C LEU A 760 4.02 -2.99 -21.83
N ARG A 761 4.12 -2.17 -22.87
CA ARG A 761 5.42 -1.79 -23.46
C ARG A 761 5.98 -0.46 -22.94
N TYR A 762 5.12 0.41 -22.41
CA TYR A 762 5.49 1.75 -21.98
C TYR A 762 4.81 2.09 -20.66
N GLY A 763 5.59 2.52 -19.68
CA GLY A 763 5.14 2.88 -18.34
C GLY A 763 4.44 4.24 -18.30
N LYS A 764 4.76 5.11 -19.27
CA LYS A 764 4.07 6.39 -19.47
C LYS A 764 3.61 6.55 -20.91
N VAL A 765 2.37 6.96 -21.11
CA VAL A 765 1.79 7.36 -22.39
C VAL A 765 1.52 8.85 -22.32
N ILE A 766 2.18 9.64 -23.16
CA ILE A 766 2.16 11.10 -23.13
C ILE A 766 1.49 11.61 -24.41
N LEU A 767 0.37 12.31 -24.25
CA LEU A 767 -0.35 12.96 -25.33
C LEU A 767 0.28 14.33 -25.57
N MET A 768 0.91 14.50 -26.74
CA MET A 768 1.60 15.73 -27.13
C MET A 768 0.98 16.29 -28.40
N THR A 769 -0.10 17.05 -28.21
CA THR A 769 -0.90 17.70 -29.27
C THR A 769 -0.63 19.20 -29.32
N ASP A 770 -0.99 19.85 -30.43
CA ASP A 770 -0.80 21.29 -30.58
C ASP A 770 -1.70 22.10 -29.63
N ALA A 771 -1.26 23.33 -29.31
CA ALA A 771 -1.96 24.24 -28.39
C ALA A 771 -3.02 25.09 -29.09
N ASP A 772 -3.75 24.47 -30.03
CA ASP A 772 -4.82 25.07 -30.82
C ASP A 772 -6.16 24.30 -30.67
N VAL A 773 -7.14 24.67 -31.48
CA VAL A 773 -8.49 24.07 -31.46
C VAL A 773 -8.48 22.63 -31.96
N ASP A 774 -7.63 22.31 -32.94
CA ASP A 774 -7.54 20.98 -33.54
C ASP A 774 -6.79 20.00 -32.64
N GLY A 775 -5.69 20.42 -32.03
CA GLY A 775 -4.96 19.66 -31.01
C GLY A 775 -5.82 19.42 -29.76
N SER A 776 -6.62 20.40 -29.34
CA SER A 776 -7.61 20.21 -28.27
C SER A 776 -8.67 19.16 -28.64
N HIS A 777 -9.12 19.13 -29.90
CA HIS A 777 -10.06 18.13 -30.38
C HIS A 777 -9.43 16.73 -30.44
N ILE A 778 -8.22 16.59 -30.98
CA ILE A 778 -7.49 15.31 -31.03
C ILE A 778 -7.24 14.79 -29.62
N ARG A 779 -6.83 15.65 -28.68
CA ARG A 779 -6.66 15.30 -27.27
C ARG A 779 -7.96 14.75 -26.67
N THR A 780 -9.10 15.38 -26.91
CA THR A 780 -10.41 14.89 -26.44
C THR A 780 -10.76 13.53 -27.04
N LEU A 781 -10.49 13.30 -28.33
CA LEU A 781 -10.70 12.01 -29.00
C LEU A 781 -9.82 10.91 -28.40
N LEU A 782 -8.54 11.20 -28.16
CA LEU A 782 -7.59 10.27 -27.52
C LEU A 782 -8.02 9.95 -26.08
N LEU A 783 -8.39 10.95 -25.29
CA LEU A 783 -8.87 10.74 -23.92
C LEU A 783 -10.14 9.89 -23.91
N THR A 784 -11.06 10.11 -24.85
CA THR A 784 -12.26 9.28 -25.03
C THR A 784 -11.87 7.84 -25.33
N PHE A 785 -10.90 7.62 -26.23
CA PHE A 785 -10.40 6.29 -26.57
C PHE A 785 -9.80 5.57 -25.36
N PHE A 786 -8.88 6.23 -24.63
CA PHE A 786 -8.27 5.64 -23.44
C PHE A 786 -9.31 5.35 -22.36
N TYR A 787 -10.26 6.26 -22.12
CA TYR A 787 -11.31 6.06 -21.12
C TYR A 787 -12.23 4.87 -21.46
N ARG A 788 -12.60 4.70 -22.74
CA ARG A 788 -13.54 3.65 -23.18
C ARG A 788 -12.92 2.27 -23.33
N TYR A 789 -11.68 2.18 -23.79
CA TYR A 789 -11.08 0.90 -24.20
C TYR A 789 -9.82 0.51 -23.45
N MET A 790 -9.25 1.42 -22.65
CA MET A 790 -7.99 1.22 -21.91
C MET A 790 -8.02 1.94 -20.56
N LYS A 791 -9.18 1.87 -19.86
CA LYS A 791 -9.44 2.61 -18.62
C LYS A 791 -8.38 2.33 -17.55
N ASN A 792 -7.92 1.09 -17.46
CA ASN A 792 -6.85 0.65 -16.56
C ASN A 792 -5.55 1.46 -16.71
N LEU A 793 -5.21 1.97 -17.91
CA LEU A 793 -4.01 2.82 -18.07
C LEU A 793 -4.19 4.18 -17.38
N ILE A 794 -5.41 4.72 -17.37
CA ILE A 794 -5.72 5.97 -16.68
C ILE A 794 -5.76 5.74 -15.17
N GLU A 795 -6.43 4.69 -14.71
CA GLU A 795 -6.57 4.36 -13.29
C GLU A 795 -5.21 4.05 -12.63
N ASN A 796 -4.31 3.39 -13.36
CA ASN A 796 -2.92 3.18 -12.92
C ASN A 796 -2.02 4.41 -13.08
N GLY A 797 -2.56 5.57 -13.48
CA GLY A 797 -1.83 6.82 -13.59
C GLY A 797 -0.74 6.82 -14.66
N ARG A 798 -0.95 6.08 -15.76
CA ARG A 798 0.03 5.92 -16.85
C ARG A 798 -0.20 6.88 -18.03
N VAL A 799 -1.34 7.59 -18.08
CA VAL A 799 -1.67 8.54 -19.16
C VAL A 799 -1.41 9.98 -18.72
N TYR A 800 -0.70 10.75 -19.55
CA TYR A 800 -0.25 12.10 -19.29
C TYR A 800 -0.51 13.02 -20.48
N ILE A 801 -0.63 14.32 -20.24
CA ILE A 801 -0.74 15.36 -21.28
C ILE A 801 0.49 16.27 -21.15
N ALA A 802 1.20 16.47 -22.26
CA ALA A 802 2.32 17.39 -22.32
C ALA A 802 1.86 18.86 -22.25
N GLN A 803 2.70 19.72 -21.67
CA GLN A 803 2.46 21.17 -21.61
C GLN A 803 3.60 21.93 -22.33
N PRO A 804 3.52 22.09 -23.66
CA PRO A 804 4.48 22.93 -24.38
C PRO A 804 4.30 24.41 -24.02
N PRO A 805 5.36 25.23 -24.10
CA PRO A 805 5.27 26.66 -23.84
C PRO A 805 4.47 27.37 -24.93
N LEU A 806 3.76 28.44 -24.55
CA LEU A 806 2.96 29.25 -25.48
C LEU A 806 3.80 30.35 -26.16
N TYR A 807 4.81 30.86 -25.46
CA TYR A 807 5.63 31.98 -25.94
C TYR A 807 7.13 31.74 -25.73
N LEU A 808 7.92 32.34 -26.61
CA LEU A 808 9.36 32.52 -26.47
C LEU A 808 9.65 34.02 -26.51
N VAL A 809 10.15 34.55 -25.41
CA VAL A 809 10.54 35.96 -25.28
C VAL A 809 12.06 36.06 -25.45
N LYS A 810 12.53 36.86 -26.41
CA LYS A 810 13.95 37.09 -26.70
C LYS A 810 14.32 38.56 -26.49
N SER A 811 15.47 38.78 -25.85
CA SER A 811 16.12 40.10 -25.74
C SER A 811 17.62 39.93 -25.97
N GLY A 812 18.13 40.41 -27.10
CA GLY A 812 19.54 40.23 -27.50
C GLY A 812 19.96 38.75 -27.56
N LYS A 813 20.87 38.32 -26.68
CA LYS A 813 21.33 36.93 -26.54
C LYS A 813 20.51 36.09 -25.56
N ASN A 814 19.67 36.73 -24.74
CA ASN A 814 18.87 36.06 -23.72
C ASN A 814 17.52 35.63 -24.29
N HIS A 815 17.05 34.45 -23.90
CA HIS A 815 15.73 33.96 -24.27
C HIS A 815 15.11 33.15 -23.13
N LEU A 816 13.80 33.28 -22.93
CA LEU A 816 13.02 32.54 -21.93
C LEU A 816 11.67 32.10 -22.52
N TYR A 817 11.18 30.96 -22.06
CA TYR A 817 9.87 30.41 -22.44
C TYR A 817 8.81 30.79 -21.42
N ALA A 818 7.58 30.99 -21.88
CA ALA A 818 6.42 31.26 -21.03
C ALA A 818 5.28 30.30 -21.36
N TRP A 819 4.59 29.81 -20.33
CA TRP A 819 3.44 28.91 -20.42
C TRP A 819 2.11 29.63 -20.26
N SER A 820 2.11 30.87 -19.79
CA SER A 820 0.93 31.72 -19.72
C SER A 820 1.16 33.13 -20.30
N GLU A 821 0.07 33.88 -20.47
CA GLU A 821 0.15 35.29 -20.90
C GLU A 821 0.72 36.16 -19.78
N GLU A 822 0.42 35.84 -18.53
CA GLU A 822 0.96 36.51 -17.34
C GLU A 822 2.48 36.32 -17.23
N GLU A 823 2.97 35.08 -17.39
CA GLU A 823 4.42 34.79 -17.39
C GLU A 823 5.13 35.51 -18.54
N ARG A 824 4.51 35.58 -19.72
CA ARG A 824 5.06 36.34 -20.86
C ARG A 824 5.23 37.80 -20.48
N ASP A 825 4.25 38.40 -19.81
CA ASP A 825 4.27 39.81 -19.45
C ASP A 825 5.30 40.10 -18.35
N GLU A 826 5.46 39.19 -17.38
CA GLU A 826 6.51 39.26 -16.36
C GLU A 826 7.91 39.16 -16.98
N ILE A 827 8.14 38.19 -17.87
CA ILE A 827 9.42 38.02 -18.58
C ILE A 827 9.70 39.25 -19.46
N SER A 828 8.67 39.77 -20.12
CA SER A 828 8.78 40.98 -20.95
C SER A 828 9.14 42.20 -20.10
N ALA A 829 8.51 42.38 -18.94
CA ALA A 829 8.83 43.47 -18.02
C ALA A 829 10.28 43.36 -17.52
N ARG A 830 10.74 42.15 -17.18
CA ARG A 830 12.11 41.89 -16.76
C ARG A 830 13.13 42.27 -17.82
N PHE A 831 12.88 41.95 -19.09
CA PHE A 831 13.79 42.28 -20.18
C PHE A 831 13.70 43.73 -20.66
N LYS A 832 12.59 44.45 -20.41
CA LYS A 832 12.47 45.90 -20.72
C LYS A 832 13.42 46.77 -19.88
N VAL A 833 13.86 46.30 -18.71
CA VAL A 833 14.81 47.02 -17.85
C VAL A 833 16.16 47.22 -18.56
N ASP A 834 16.51 46.36 -19.52
CA ASP A 834 17.79 46.39 -20.26
C ASP A 834 17.74 47.23 -21.56
N ASN A 835 16.66 48.00 -21.80
CA ASN A 835 16.49 48.95 -22.91
C ASN A 835 16.75 48.36 -24.32
N THR A 836 16.53 47.06 -24.48
CA THR A 836 16.80 46.30 -25.71
C THR A 836 15.51 45.93 -26.44
N GLU A 837 15.58 45.79 -27.77
CA GLU A 837 14.44 45.43 -28.61
C GLU A 837 13.93 44.01 -28.27
N LEU A 838 12.64 43.90 -27.97
CA LEU A 838 12.00 42.65 -27.55
C LEU A 838 11.35 41.94 -28.72
N ASN A 839 11.70 40.67 -28.90
CA ASN A 839 11.05 39.80 -29.88
C ASN A 839 10.28 38.69 -29.15
N ILE A 840 8.95 38.72 -29.26
CA ILE A 840 8.06 37.72 -28.68
C ILE A 840 7.54 36.83 -29.81
N GLN A 841 7.95 35.58 -29.81
CA GLN A 841 7.42 34.55 -30.70
C GLN A 841 6.34 33.77 -29.96
N ARG A 842 5.16 33.64 -30.57
CA ARG A 842 4.09 32.76 -30.10
C ARG A 842 4.15 31.47 -30.89
N TYR A 843 4.18 30.33 -30.20
CA TYR A 843 4.08 29.03 -30.85
C TYR A 843 2.62 28.72 -31.16
N LYS A 844 2.34 28.35 -32.42
CA LYS A 844 1.00 27.90 -32.83
C LYS A 844 0.89 26.37 -32.90
N GLY A 845 1.98 25.70 -33.27
CA GLY A 845 2.07 24.25 -33.30
C GLY A 845 3.46 23.75 -32.92
N LEU A 846 3.54 22.50 -32.48
CA LEU A 846 4.77 21.85 -32.04
C LEU A 846 5.82 21.75 -33.16
N GLY A 847 5.38 21.73 -34.42
CA GLY A 847 6.26 21.71 -35.59
C GLY A 847 7.06 23.00 -35.81
N GLU A 848 6.69 24.11 -35.15
CA GLU A 848 7.45 25.37 -35.20
C GLU A 848 8.66 25.38 -34.26
N MET A 849 8.72 24.42 -33.32
CA MET A 849 9.84 24.25 -32.40
C MET A 849 10.92 23.39 -33.06
N ASN A 850 12.17 23.83 -32.94
CA ASN A 850 13.27 22.96 -33.34
C ASN A 850 13.42 21.79 -32.32
N PRO A 851 14.12 20.70 -32.68
CA PRO A 851 14.23 19.52 -31.81
C PRO A 851 14.81 19.80 -30.42
N GLU A 852 15.77 20.72 -30.30
CA GLU A 852 16.42 21.08 -29.04
C GLU A 852 15.48 21.89 -28.13
N GLN A 853 14.70 22.80 -28.70
CA GLN A 853 13.65 23.54 -27.99
C GLN A 853 12.61 22.57 -27.44
N LEU A 854 12.10 21.68 -28.28
CA LEU A 854 11.08 20.70 -27.90
C LEU A 854 11.58 19.76 -26.78
N TRP A 855 12.85 19.35 -26.84
CA TRP A 855 13.49 18.58 -25.76
C TRP A 855 13.51 19.37 -24.46
N ASN A 856 14.10 20.57 -24.46
CA ASN A 856 14.35 21.35 -23.25
C ASN A 856 13.07 21.83 -22.56
N THR A 857 11.97 22.03 -23.29
CA THR A 857 10.73 22.57 -22.72
C THR A 857 9.70 21.50 -22.41
N THR A 858 9.61 20.44 -23.21
CA THR A 858 8.42 19.57 -23.23
C THR A 858 8.74 18.08 -23.04
N MET A 859 9.92 17.61 -23.47
CA MET A 859 10.24 16.17 -23.45
C MET A 859 11.26 15.74 -22.39
N ASN A 860 12.15 16.65 -21.95
CA ASN A 860 13.18 16.35 -20.96
C ASN A 860 12.56 16.10 -19.57
N PRO A 861 12.75 14.91 -18.95
CA PRO A 861 12.22 14.61 -17.63
C PRO A 861 12.62 15.57 -16.51
N GLU A 862 13.76 16.26 -16.63
CA GLU A 862 14.26 17.19 -15.61
C GLU A 862 13.57 18.57 -15.62
N SER A 863 13.06 19.00 -16.77
CA SER A 863 12.51 20.36 -16.95
C SER A 863 11.04 20.41 -17.37
N ARG A 864 10.49 19.32 -17.90
CA ARG A 864 9.12 19.29 -18.43
C ARG A 864 8.07 19.30 -17.31
N THR A 865 6.90 19.80 -17.66
CA THR A 865 5.67 19.65 -16.85
C THR A 865 4.68 18.76 -17.61
N LEU A 866 4.14 17.76 -16.92
CA LEU A 866 3.12 16.85 -17.46
C LEU A 866 1.87 16.90 -16.56
N LEU A 867 0.69 16.97 -17.19
CA LEU A 867 -0.58 16.79 -16.48
C LEU A 867 -0.92 15.30 -16.46
N ARG A 868 -0.99 14.69 -15.28
CA ARG A 868 -1.41 13.29 -15.14
C ARG A 868 -2.94 13.20 -15.22
N VAL A 869 -3.45 12.34 -16.09
CA VAL A 869 -4.88 12.11 -16.23
C VAL A 869 -5.34 11.13 -15.14
N SER A 870 -6.46 11.42 -14.49
CA SER A 870 -7.09 10.55 -13.48
C SER A 870 -8.61 10.62 -13.59
N VAL A 871 -9.28 9.55 -13.20
CA VAL A 871 -10.75 9.49 -13.10
C VAL A 871 -11.14 9.65 -11.64
N GLU A 872 -11.74 10.79 -11.28
CA GLU A 872 -12.22 11.04 -9.92
C GLU A 872 -13.62 10.45 -9.69
N SER A 873 -14.50 10.57 -10.67
CA SER A 873 -15.84 9.96 -10.71
C SER A 873 -16.04 9.29 -12.06
N ALA A 874 -16.25 7.97 -12.05
CA ALA A 874 -16.53 7.22 -13.27
C ALA A 874 -17.90 7.58 -13.85
N ALA A 875 -18.90 7.83 -13.01
CA ALA A 875 -20.24 8.20 -13.45
C ALA A 875 -20.26 9.57 -14.14
N GLU A 876 -19.57 10.57 -13.56
CA GLU A 876 -19.50 11.90 -14.15
C GLU A 876 -18.65 11.92 -15.42
N ALA A 877 -17.48 11.26 -15.39
CA ALA A 877 -16.63 11.15 -16.57
C ALA A 877 -17.40 10.49 -17.73
N ASP A 878 -18.13 9.40 -17.46
CA ASP A 878 -19.01 8.76 -18.43
C ASP A 878 -20.07 9.73 -18.99
N ARG A 879 -20.77 10.47 -18.12
CA ARG A 879 -21.76 11.47 -18.52
C ARG A 879 -21.15 12.56 -19.40
N ILE A 880 -19.99 13.09 -19.04
CA ILE A 880 -19.28 14.13 -19.79
C ILE A 880 -18.87 13.61 -21.16
N PHE A 881 -18.25 12.43 -21.24
CA PHE A 881 -17.87 11.83 -22.52
C PHE A 881 -19.09 11.54 -23.39
N SER A 882 -20.16 10.96 -22.84
CA SER A 882 -21.39 10.72 -23.59
C SER A 882 -22.08 12.02 -24.03
N THR A 883 -22.08 13.08 -23.22
CA THR A 883 -22.61 14.40 -23.59
C THR A 883 -21.82 15.02 -24.75
N LEU A 884 -20.50 15.08 -24.61
CA LEU A 884 -19.62 15.79 -25.54
C LEU A 884 -19.36 14.99 -26.82
N MET A 885 -19.23 13.67 -26.71
CA MET A 885 -18.79 12.80 -27.80
C MET A 885 -19.90 11.91 -28.36
N GLY A 886 -21.05 11.77 -27.68
CA GLY A 886 -22.16 10.91 -28.08
C GLY A 886 -23.03 11.44 -29.23
N ASP A 887 -24.12 10.74 -29.54
CA ASP A 887 -24.97 11.07 -30.70
C ASP A 887 -26.02 12.16 -30.45
N ALA A 888 -26.43 12.38 -29.20
CA ALA A 888 -27.41 13.40 -28.87
C ALA A 888 -26.83 14.82 -29.01
N VAL A 889 -27.49 15.65 -29.84
CA VAL A 889 -27.05 17.03 -30.12
C VAL A 889 -27.49 18.01 -29.02
N GLU A 890 -28.72 17.89 -28.51
CA GLU A 890 -29.29 18.83 -27.54
C GLU A 890 -28.52 18.88 -26.20
N PRO A 891 -28.16 17.75 -25.55
CA PRO A 891 -27.40 17.79 -24.30
C PRO A 891 -26.04 18.48 -24.47
N ARG A 892 -25.37 18.23 -25.61
CA ARG A 892 -24.11 18.88 -25.96
C ARG A 892 -24.28 20.38 -26.12
N ARG A 893 -25.33 20.83 -26.81
CA ARG A 893 -25.61 22.26 -26.99
C ARG A 893 -25.82 22.95 -25.66
N LYS A 894 -26.66 22.40 -24.78
CA LYS A 894 -26.89 22.93 -23.43
C LYS A 894 -25.60 22.99 -22.62
N PHE A 895 -24.76 21.95 -22.69
CA PHE A 895 -23.47 21.93 -22.03
C PHE A 895 -22.57 23.08 -22.52
N ILE A 896 -22.50 23.31 -23.84
CA ILE A 896 -21.72 24.41 -24.42
C ILE A 896 -22.28 25.76 -23.97
N GLU A 897 -23.60 25.94 -23.98
CA GLU A 897 -24.26 27.19 -23.54
C GLU A 897 -23.98 27.51 -22.07
N MET A 898 -24.11 26.51 -21.18
CA MET A 898 -23.82 26.68 -19.74
C MET A 898 -22.35 26.99 -19.45
N ASN A 899 -21.44 26.47 -20.28
CA ASN A 899 -20.00 26.62 -20.10
C ASN A 899 -19.37 27.69 -21.01
N ALA A 900 -20.17 28.41 -21.80
CA ALA A 900 -19.70 29.40 -22.78
C ALA A 900 -18.85 30.50 -22.15
N LYS A 901 -19.12 30.86 -20.89
CA LYS A 901 -18.35 31.86 -20.12
C LYS A 901 -16.87 31.48 -19.90
N TYR A 902 -16.52 30.20 -20.01
CA TYR A 902 -15.14 29.72 -19.86
C TYR A 902 -14.33 29.74 -21.16
N VAL A 903 -14.97 30.05 -22.30
CA VAL A 903 -14.30 30.09 -23.60
C VAL A 903 -13.42 31.35 -23.69
N ARG A 904 -12.10 31.16 -23.54
CA ARG A 904 -11.11 32.26 -23.67
C ARG A 904 -10.71 32.57 -25.11
N ARG A 905 -10.88 31.63 -26.04
CA ARG A 905 -10.55 31.77 -27.48
C ARG A 905 -11.62 31.08 -28.32
N LEU A 906 -12.31 31.87 -29.14
CA LEU A 906 -13.23 31.41 -30.18
C LEU A 906 -12.53 31.64 -31.51
N ASP A 907 -12.29 30.58 -32.29
CA ASP A 907 -12.07 30.75 -33.73
C ASP A 907 -13.44 31.04 -34.35
N VAL A 908 -13.60 32.25 -34.88
CA VAL A 908 -14.79 32.70 -35.62
C VAL A 908 -14.58 32.50 -37.11
#